data_AF-A0A818VRG0-F1
#
_entry.id   AF-A0A818VRG0-F1
#
_cell.length_a   1.000
_cell.length_b   1.000
_cell.length_c   1.000
_cell.angle_alpha   90.00
_cell.angle_beta   90.00
_cell.angle_gamma   90.00
#
_symmetry.space_group_name_H-M   'P 1'
#
loop_
_entity.id
_entity.type
_entity.pdbx_description
1 polymer ?
#
loop_
_entity_poly.entity_id
_entity_poly.type
_entity_poly.pdbx_seq_one_letter_code
_entity_poly.pdbx_strand_id
1 'polypeptide(L)'
;MYSDQFYSDDTAELNVISEFQHDYHREQAVWWYTRECFIYQMLNRALRTLDAGTIINMGFFIRDLHQQLHQLHEQQLPSYHGKPFIVYRGQGLLKTDFDKLKNTKGGLISFNNFLSTSTKKDVSLQFAKGALKNTDVVGILFIMIIDPRVSSTPFASIKEVSYHKIEEEILFSMHTVFRVGAIKQMNNNDQLYQVELQLTADDDEQLQRLTELISKGAEGKTGWNRLGMLLVKTGYFDKAEELHNALLEQPSSESEKATYYNNLGYVKDAQGDYGKAIKYYVKALGIEESTLPENHPLLATSYNNIGETYRQMGDYSKSVLFHEKALEIREKTRSENHPDLAISYNNIGGVYVERAEYSKALSFFDKTREIFEKTLPENHPDLATSYNNIGGVYRQMGEYSKALSFQEKALGIEESTLPENHPDLAISYNNIGELYRQMGNYSKALSFYEKALGIRAKALPENHSSLATSYNNIGLVYSNMGEYSKALSFYEKALGIQEKTLTANHSILATSYNNIGSVYNNIGEYSKALSFYEKALRIFEKTLPANHPSLATSYSNTGIVYNDMGEYSKALSFYEKAHEIFEKTLPANHPSLATSYNNIGLMYNDMGEHSKALLFHEKALAIEEKTLPANHPSLATSYNNIGTVYNNMGEYSKALSFCEKALRIFEKTLPANHPSLATSYNNIGSVYKDMGEYSKALSFYEKALGIWEKTLPEDHPSLAISYNNIGFMYNDMGEHSKALLFHEKALRIHEKNFPENHPDLATSYNNLGLLYKNMKKYSKALSYFERALDILKALLPPNHPHLKSVKQNIETVKEEL
;
A
#
# COMPACT_ATOMS: atom_id res chain seq x y z
N MET A 1 -31.21 -27.73 10.46
CA MET A 1 -31.28 -26.51 9.61
C MET A 1 -30.08 -26.36 8.67
N TYR A 2 -28.83 -26.27 9.14
CA TYR A 2 -27.67 -26.08 8.24
C TYR A 2 -27.43 -27.27 7.31
N SER A 3 -27.42 -28.51 7.84
CA SER A 3 -27.21 -29.72 7.04
C SER A 3 -28.35 -30.04 6.08
N ASP A 4 -29.60 -29.67 6.41
CA ASP A 4 -30.78 -29.95 5.57
C ASP A 4 -30.72 -29.25 4.20
N GLN A 5 -29.98 -28.14 4.10
CA GLN A 5 -29.76 -27.42 2.85
C GLN A 5 -28.76 -28.11 1.92
N PHE A 6 -27.81 -28.89 2.46
CA PHE A 6 -26.76 -29.55 1.68
C PHE A 6 -27.17 -30.96 1.22
N TYR A 7 -28.08 -31.61 1.94
CA TYR A 7 -28.52 -32.99 1.68
C TYR A 7 -30.01 -33.08 1.36
N SER A 8 -30.62 -32.00 0.85
CA SER A 8 -32.07 -31.95 0.57
C SER A 8 -32.57 -33.05 -0.37
N ASP A 9 -31.68 -33.59 -1.21
CA ASP A 9 -31.99 -34.59 -2.22
C ASP A 9 -31.59 -36.02 -1.80
N ASP A 10 -31.00 -36.20 -0.60
CA ASP A 10 -30.56 -37.50 -0.07
C ASP A 10 -31.41 -37.92 1.13
N THR A 11 -32.43 -38.74 0.88
CA THR A 11 -33.36 -39.22 1.90
C THR A 11 -32.71 -40.11 2.96
N ALA A 12 -31.59 -40.78 2.66
CA ALA A 12 -30.87 -41.58 3.64
C ALA A 12 -30.13 -40.67 4.63
N GLU A 13 -29.42 -39.66 4.12
CA GLU A 13 -28.72 -38.68 4.96
C GLU A 13 -29.70 -37.81 5.76
N LEU A 14 -30.85 -37.41 5.20
CA LEU A 14 -31.88 -36.66 5.95
C LEU A 14 -32.45 -37.43 7.14
N ASN A 15 -32.60 -38.76 7.03
CA ASN A 15 -33.00 -39.61 8.15
C ASN A 15 -31.93 -39.64 9.24
N VAL A 16 -30.65 -39.72 8.86
CA VAL A 16 -29.53 -39.70 9.82
C VAL A 16 -29.36 -38.32 10.46
N ILE A 17 -29.60 -37.24 9.72
CA ILE A 17 -29.63 -35.87 10.26
C ILE A 17 -30.75 -35.74 11.31
N SER A 18 -31.93 -36.29 11.03
CA SER A 18 -33.05 -36.28 11.97
C SER A 18 -32.74 -37.11 13.22
N GLU A 19 -32.14 -38.29 13.05
CA GLU A 19 -31.67 -39.14 14.15
C GLU A 19 -30.62 -38.41 15.00
N PHE A 20 -29.62 -37.79 14.38
CA PHE A 20 -28.62 -36.99 15.07
C PHE A 20 -29.25 -35.84 15.86
N GLN A 21 -30.20 -35.11 15.27
CA GLN A 21 -30.87 -33.99 15.96
C GLN A 21 -31.63 -34.43 17.22
N HIS A 22 -32.25 -35.61 17.22
CA HIS A 22 -33.06 -36.09 18.34
C HIS A 22 -32.27 -36.92 19.36
N ASP A 23 -31.30 -37.71 18.88
CA ASP A 23 -30.62 -38.75 19.66
C ASP A 23 -29.13 -38.48 19.87
N TYR A 24 -28.59 -37.30 19.50
CA TYR A 24 -27.17 -36.95 19.71
C TYR A 24 -26.68 -37.28 21.12
N HIS A 25 -27.48 -36.96 22.16
CA HIS A 25 -27.12 -37.17 23.56
C HIS A 25 -27.18 -38.63 24.03
N ARG A 26 -27.75 -39.56 23.23
CA ARG A 26 -27.86 -40.98 23.61
C ARG A 26 -26.59 -41.76 23.30
N GLU A 27 -25.83 -41.30 22.31
CA GLU A 27 -24.59 -41.94 21.86
C GLU A 27 -23.41 -40.99 22.03
N GLN A 28 -22.20 -41.53 21.96
CA GLN A 28 -20.98 -40.77 22.15
C GLN A 28 -20.54 -40.02 20.88
N ALA A 29 -19.84 -38.89 21.02
CA ALA A 29 -19.37 -38.10 19.88
C ALA A 29 -18.45 -38.91 18.94
N VAL A 30 -17.59 -39.78 19.48
CA VAL A 30 -16.74 -40.70 18.70
C VAL A 30 -17.58 -41.71 17.91
N TRP A 31 -18.70 -42.18 18.47
CA TRP A 31 -19.62 -43.09 17.78
C TRP A 31 -20.22 -42.40 16.54
N TRP A 32 -20.71 -41.17 16.71
CA TRP A 32 -21.23 -40.37 15.60
C TRP A 32 -20.15 -40.01 14.58
N TYR A 33 -18.93 -39.73 15.03
CA TYR A 33 -17.82 -39.42 14.14
C TYR A 33 -17.41 -40.62 13.29
N THR A 34 -17.46 -41.84 13.83
CA THR A 34 -17.03 -43.06 13.13
C THR A 34 -18.14 -43.73 12.31
N ARG A 35 -19.38 -43.25 12.42
CA ARG A 35 -20.48 -43.68 11.57
C ARG A 35 -20.33 -43.07 10.17
N GLU A 36 -20.53 -43.88 9.13
CA GLU A 36 -20.49 -43.42 7.75
C GLU A 36 -21.77 -42.60 7.43
N CYS A 37 -21.74 -41.31 7.79
CA CYS A 37 -22.82 -40.36 7.56
C CYS A 37 -22.28 -38.96 7.23
N PHE A 38 -23.20 -38.00 7.02
CA PHE A 38 -22.88 -36.62 6.71
C PHE A 38 -21.84 -36.01 7.66
N ILE A 39 -21.85 -36.34 8.96
CA ILE A 39 -20.95 -35.73 9.96
C ILE A 39 -19.50 -36.03 9.61
N TYR A 40 -19.18 -37.30 9.38
CA TYR A 40 -17.81 -37.71 9.05
C TYR A 40 -17.33 -37.04 7.75
N GLN A 41 -18.17 -37.05 6.70
CA GLN A 41 -17.78 -36.51 5.40
C GLN A 41 -17.71 -34.98 5.41
N MET A 42 -18.74 -34.31 5.93
CA MET A 42 -18.86 -32.86 6.02
C MET A 42 -17.77 -32.28 6.90
N LEU A 43 -17.57 -32.83 8.11
CA LEU A 43 -16.58 -32.29 9.05
C LEU A 43 -15.16 -32.50 8.53
N ASN A 44 -14.81 -33.70 8.05
CA ASN A 44 -13.47 -33.92 7.50
C ASN A 44 -13.23 -33.09 6.23
N ARG A 45 -14.24 -32.88 5.38
CA ARG A 45 -14.13 -31.96 4.25
C ARG A 45 -13.88 -30.54 4.72
N ALA A 46 -14.72 -30.02 5.62
CA ALA A 46 -14.61 -28.66 6.13
C ALA A 46 -13.26 -28.39 6.80
N LEU A 47 -12.78 -29.33 7.63
CA LEU A 47 -11.48 -29.26 8.28
C LEU A 47 -10.30 -29.30 7.28
N ARG A 48 -10.43 -30.06 6.17
CA ARG A 48 -9.40 -30.09 5.11
C ARG A 48 -9.41 -28.84 4.24
N THR A 49 -10.58 -28.32 3.91
CA THR A 49 -10.74 -27.12 3.06
C THR A 49 -10.74 -25.83 3.86
N LEU A 50 -10.62 -25.89 5.18
CA LEU A 50 -10.72 -24.76 6.10
C LEU A 50 -12.02 -23.95 5.89
N ASP A 51 -13.13 -24.64 5.67
CA ASP A 51 -14.44 -24.00 5.56
C ASP A 51 -14.90 -23.50 6.94
N ALA A 52 -14.59 -22.24 7.22
CA ALA A 52 -14.84 -21.59 8.49
C ALA A 52 -16.32 -21.64 8.90
N GLY A 53 -17.25 -21.53 7.95
CA GLY A 53 -18.68 -21.56 8.24
C GLY A 53 -19.13 -22.89 8.84
N THR A 54 -18.77 -23.99 8.18
CA THR A 54 -19.08 -25.34 8.66
C THR A 54 -18.35 -25.65 9.98
N ILE A 55 -17.08 -25.27 10.11
CA ILE A 55 -16.29 -25.50 11.33
C ILE A 55 -16.92 -24.80 12.54
N ILE A 56 -17.34 -23.53 12.38
CA ILE A 56 -17.99 -22.76 13.46
C ILE A 56 -19.33 -23.42 13.83
N ASN A 57 -20.16 -23.78 12.85
CA ASN A 57 -21.46 -24.39 13.10
C ASN A 57 -21.36 -25.76 13.78
N MET A 58 -20.33 -26.55 13.44
CA MET A 58 -20.05 -27.85 14.07
C MET A 58 -19.14 -27.74 15.30
N GLY A 59 -18.84 -26.52 15.77
CA GLY A 59 -17.91 -26.29 16.87
C GLY A 59 -18.29 -27.02 18.16
N PHE A 60 -19.59 -27.17 18.45
CA PHE A 60 -20.06 -27.95 19.61
C PHE A 60 -19.66 -29.43 19.50
N PHE A 61 -19.85 -30.03 18.31
CA PHE A 61 -19.52 -31.43 18.06
C PHE A 61 -18.00 -31.65 18.09
N ILE A 62 -17.23 -30.74 17.49
CA ILE A 62 -15.76 -30.76 17.54
C ILE A 62 -15.27 -30.72 18.99
N ARG A 63 -15.85 -29.82 19.81
CA ARG A 63 -15.54 -29.71 21.25
C ARG A 63 -15.85 -31.01 21.98
N ASP A 64 -17.05 -31.55 21.81
CA ASP A 64 -17.48 -32.77 22.50
C ASP A 64 -16.60 -33.97 22.09
N LEU A 65 -16.23 -34.05 20.81
CA LEU A 65 -15.30 -35.06 20.31
C LEU A 65 -13.90 -34.94 20.93
N HIS A 66 -13.35 -33.72 21.03
CA HIS A 66 -12.09 -33.48 21.76
C HIS A 66 -12.19 -33.87 23.23
N GLN A 67 -13.26 -33.46 23.92
CA GLN A 67 -13.46 -33.77 25.35
C GLN A 67 -13.54 -35.28 25.59
N GLN A 68 -14.32 -35.98 24.77
CA GLN A 68 -14.42 -37.43 24.86
C GLN A 68 -13.08 -38.10 24.58
N LEU A 69 -12.36 -37.65 23.55
CA LEU A 69 -11.06 -38.22 23.21
C LEU A 69 -10.05 -38.00 24.34
N HIS A 70 -10.09 -36.84 25.01
CA HIS A 70 -9.26 -36.55 26.17
C HIS A 70 -9.60 -37.46 27.36
N GLN A 71 -10.88 -37.66 27.66
CA GLN A 71 -11.31 -38.59 28.71
C GLN A 71 -10.84 -40.02 28.44
N LEU A 72 -11.00 -40.49 27.20
CA LEU A 72 -10.52 -41.81 26.79
C LEU A 72 -8.99 -41.91 26.86
N HIS A 73 -8.29 -40.86 26.46
CA HIS A 73 -6.83 -40.78 26.56
C HIS A 73 -6.37 -40.92 28.02
N GLU A 74 -6.92 -40.14 28.95
CA GLU A 74 -6.58 -40.22 30.37
C GLU A 74 -6.85 -41.60 30.97
N GLN A 75 -7.96 -42.24 30.59
CA GLN A 75 -8.31 -43.59 31.03
C GLN A 75 -7.35 -44.66 30.48
N GLN A 76 -6.89 -44.51 29.24
CA GLN A 76 -6.08 -45.51 28.56
C GLN A 76 -4.57 -45.28 28.74
N LEU A 77 -4.12 -44.07 29.03
CA LEU A 77 -2.70 -43.71 29.16
C LEU A 77 -1.89 -44.66 30.06
N PRO A 78 -2.39 -45.10 31.24
CA PRO A 78 -1.65 -46.03 32.10
C PRO A 78 -1.36 -47.40 31.45
N SER A 79 -2.21 -47.84 30.51
CA SER A 79 -2.10 -49.15 29.85
C SER A 79 -0.92 -49.25 28.87
N TYR A 80 -0.41 -48.11 28.39
CA TYR A 80 0.73 -48.07 27.48
C TYR A 80 2.08 -48.21 28.20
N HIS A 81 2.11 -48.13 29.54
CA HIS A 81 3.32 -48.27 30.38
C HIS A 81 4.51 -47.40 29.94
N GLY A 82 4.25 -46.25 29.30
CA GLY A 82 5.31 -45.37 28.79
C GLY A 82 6.11 -45.93 27.61
N LYS A 83 5.69 -47.04 26.98
CA LYS A 83 6.41 -47.67 25.87
C LYS A 83 5.96 -47.09 24.53
N PRO A 84 6.89 -46.63 23.67
CA PRO A 84 6.54 -46.19 22.33
C PRO A 84 5.89 -47.32 21.51
N PHE A 85 4.91 -46.96 20.69
CA PHE A 85 4.23 -47.87 19.78
C PHE A 85 4.08 -47.25 18.38
N ILE A 86 3.74 -48.08 17.39
CA ILE A 86 3.63 -47.65 16.00
C ILE A 86 2.19 -47.76 15.54
N VAL A 87 1.71 -46.71 14.88
CA VAL A 87 0.45 -46.71 14.14
C VAL A 87 0.71 -46.34 12.68
N TYR A 88 -0.21 -46.73 11.82
CA TYR A 88 -0.11 -46.57 10.37
C TYR A 88 -1.28 -45.75 9.86
N ARG A 89 -1.03 -44.99 8.79
CA ARG A 89 -2.08 -44.31 8.04
C ARG A 89 -1.73 -44.28 6.57
N GLY A 90 -2.65 -44.73 5.72
CA GLY A 90 -2.52 -44.61 4.27
C GLY A 90 -3.43 -43.55 3.71
N GLN A 91 -2.92 -42.72 2.79
CA GLN A 91 -3.74 -41.76 2.06
C GLN A 91 -3.08 -41.34 0.74
N GLY A 92 -3.85 -40.66 -0.11
CA GLY A 92 -3.32 -39.91 -1.23
C GLY A 92 -2.85 -38.52 -0.82
N LEU A 93 -1.81 -38.01 -1.46
CA LEU A 93 -1.39 -36.62 -1.40
C LEU A 93 -1.14 -36.09 -2.82
N LEU A 94 -1.57 -34.86 -3.12
CA LEU A 94 -1.24 -34.23 -4.40
C LEU A 94 0.29 -34.14 -4.57
N LYS A 95 0.79 -34.33 -5.80
CA LYS A 95 2.24 -34.24 -6.09
C LYS A 95 2.88 -32.95 -5.57
N THR A 96 2.20 -31.82 -5.74
CA THR A 96 2.66 -30.50 -5.25
C THR A 96 2.83 -30.44 -3.74
N ASP A 97 1.92 -31.07 -2.98
CA ASP A 97 2.01 -31.10 -1.52
C ASP A 97 3.01 -32.14 -1.04
N PHE A 98 3.21 -33.20 -1.80
CA PHE A 98 4.27 -34.16 -1.54
C PHE A 98 5.67 -33.58 -1.77
N ASP A 99 5.85 -32.71 -2.77
CA ASP A 99 7.12 -32.02 -2.98
C ASP A 99 7.44 -31.06 -1.81
N LYS A 100 6.41 -30.40 -1.26
CA LYS A 100 6.56 -29.64 0.00
C LYS A 100 6.98 -30.56 1.14
N LEU A 101 6.33 -31.72 1.30
CA LEU A 101 6.65 -32.71 2.34
C LEU A 101 8.09 -33.24 2.23
N LYS A 102 8.60 -33.43 1.01
CA LYS A 102 10.01 -33.83 0.77
C LYS A 102 10.99 -32.77 1.27
N ASN A 103 10.66 -31.50 1.08
CA ASN A 103 11.48 -30.37 1.49
C ASN A 103 11.39 -30.08 3.00
N THR A 104 10.44 -30.67 3.72
CA THR A 104 10.28 -30.51 5.17
C THR A 104 10.88 -31.66 5.99
N LYS A 105 11.82 -32.44 5.44
CA LYS A 105 12.54 -33.47 6.20
C LYS A 105 13.22 -32.84 7.43
N GLY A 106 12.92 -33.37 8.62
CA GLY A 106 13.38 -32.81 9.89
C GLY A 106 12.58 -31.60 10.37
N GLY A 107 11.55 -31.16 9.63
CA GLY A 107 10.58 -30.15 10.05
C GLY A 107 9.33 -30.76 10.68
N LEU A 108 8.31 -29.93 10.89
CA LEU A 108 7.04 -30.29 11.53
C LEU A 108 5.92 -30.43 10.50
N ILE A 109 5.02 -31.39 10.73
CA ILE A 109 3.76 -31.56 10.01
C ILE A 109 2.62 -31.72 11.02
N SER A 110 1.47 -31.11 10.74
CA SER A 110 0.24 -31.36 11.48
C SER A 110 -0.88 -31.76 10.53
N PHE A 111 -1.89 -32.43 11.09
CA PHE A 111 -3.10 -32.77 10.37
C PHE A 111 -4.24 -31.87 10.87
N ASN A 112 -4.95 -31.24 9.94
CA ASN A 112 -6.04 -30.31 10.26
C ASN A 112 -7.35 -31.01 10.65
N ASN A 113 -7.35 -32.34 10.76
CA ASN A 113 -8.51 -33.14 11.12
C ASN A 113 -8.19 -34.15 12.24
N PHE A 114 -9.21 -34.74 12.84
CA PHE A 114 -9.02 -35.87 13.76
C PHE A 114 -8.35 -37.01 12.99
N LEU A 115 -7.20 -37.45 13.48
CA LEU A 115 -6.35 -38.34 12.74
C LEU A 115 -6.68 -39.79 13.08
N SER A 116 -7.45 -40.43 12.21
CA SER A 116 -7.70 -41.87 12.26
C SER A 116 -6.46 -42.65 11.80
N THR A 117 -6.05 -43.64 12.59
CA THR A 117 -4.90 -44.49 12.31
C THR A 117 -5.17 -45.94 12.71
N SER A 118 -4.42 -46.87 12.14
CA SER A 118 -4.55 -48.31 12.38
C SER A 118 -3.29 -48.87 13.04
N THR A 119 -3.45 -49.83 13.95
CA THR A 119 -2.32 -50.65 14.43
C THR A 119 -1.81 -51.64 13.38
N LYS A 120 -2.56 -51.86 12.28
CA LYS A 120 -2.25 -52.82 11.21
C LYS A 120 -1.73 -52.11 9.96
N LYS A 121 -0.48 -52.41 9.60
CA LYS A 121 0.17 -51.87 8.39
C LYS A 121 -0.60 -52.16 7.11
N ASP A 122 -1.11 -53.38 6.94
CA ASP A 122 -1.75 -53.81 5.70
C ASP A 122 -3.06 -53.06 5.41
N VAL A 123 -3.84 -52.75 6.45
CA VAL A 123 -5.08 -51.97 6.32
C VAL A 123 -4.76 -50.58 5.78
N SER A 124 -3.81 -49.88 6.42
CA SER A 124 -3.35 -48.57 5.96
C SER A 124 -2.74 -48.62 4.55
N LEU A 125 -1.97 -49.65 4.23
CA LEU A 125 -1.37 -49.79 2.89
C LEU A 125 -2.42 -49.92 1.79
N GLN A 126 -3.58 -50.51 2.05
CA GLN A 126 -4.69 -50.56 1.09
C GLN A 126 -5.22 -49.16 0.75
N PHE A 127 -5.37 -48.28 1.75
CA PHE A 127 -5.78 -46.89 1.53
C PHE A 127 -4.75 -46.10 0.70
N ALA A 128 -3.45 -46.27 1.00
CA ALA A 128 -2.38 -45.63 0.22
C ALA A 128 -2.37 -46.10 -1.25
N LYS A 129 -2.57 -47.41 -1.49
CA LYS A 129 -2.69 -47.97 -2.85
C LYS A 129 -3.98 -47.52 -3.56
N GLY A 130 -5.09 -47.39 -2.83
CA GLY A 130 -6.37 -46.94 -3.36
C GLY A 130 -6.31 -45.52 -3.94
N ALA A 131 -5.43 -44.67 -3.43
CA ALA A 131 -5.21 -43.31 -3.93
C ALA A 131 -4.54 -43.25 -5.31
N LEU A 132 -3.84 -44.30 -5.74
CA LEU A 132 -3.14 -44.39 -7.02
C LEU A 132 -4.09 -44.43 -8.23
N LYS A 133 -5.41 -44.41 -8.02
CA LYS A 133 -6.42 -44.27 -9.08
C LYS A 133 -6.38 -42.89 -9.75
N ASN A 134 -5.77 -41.88 -9.10
CA ASN A 134 -5.60 -40.54 -9.62
C ASN A 134 -4.14 -40.28 -9.99
N THR A 135 -3.87 -39.91 -11.25
CA THR A 135 -2.52 -39.70 -11.79
C THR A 135 -1.77 -38.52 -11.18
N ASP A 136 -2.47 -37.58 -10.54
CA ASP A 136 -1.89 -36.38 -9.92
C ASP A 136 -1.61 -36.54 -8.42
N VAL A 137 -1.88 -37.73 -7.89
CA VAL A 137 -1.77 -38.08 -6.48
C VAL A 137 -0.67 -39.13 -6.30
N VAL A 138 0.11 -39.00 -5.23
CA VAL A 138 1.00 -40.04 -4.74
C VAL A 138 0.34 -40.76 -3.56
N GLY A 139 0.46 -42.08 -3.52
CA GLY A 139 0.10 -42.88 -2.36
C GLY A 139 1.16 -42.74 -1.28
N ILE A 140 0.74 -42.43 -0.05
CA ILE A 140 1.63 -42.30 1.09
C ILE A 140 1.17 -43.25 2.20
N LEU A 141 2.11 -44.06 2.68
CA LEU A 141 2.00 -44.79 3.94
C LEU A 141 2.79 -44.05 5.02
N PHE A 142 2.08 -43.37 5.92
CA PHE A 142 2.67 -42.82 7.13
C PHE A 142 2.91 -43.94 8.15
N ILE A 143 4.13 -43.99 8.67
CA ILE A 143 4.52 -44.82 9.81
C ILE A 143 4.76 -43.87 10.98
N MET A 144 3.88 -43.91 11.97
CA MET A 144 3.85 -42.91 13.02
C MET A 144 4.32 -43.54 14.33
N ILE A 145 5.41 -43.04 14.87
CA ILE A 145 6.02 -43.47 16.13
C ILE A 145 5.43 -42.60 17.23
N ILE A 146 4.70 -43.24 18.14
CA ILE A 146 3.95 -42.58 19.21
C ILE A 146 4.66 -42.86 20.53
N ASP A 147 5.17 -41.81 21.17
CA ASP A 147 5.65 -41.89 22.55
C ASP A 147 4.53 -41.43 23.50
N PRO A 148 3.92 -42.35 24.28
CA PRO A 148 2.81 -42.01 25.17
C PRO A 148 3.23 -41.06 26.32
N ARG A 149 4.52 -40.79 26.52
CA ARG A 149 4.98 -39.80 27.52
C ARG A 149 4.73 -38.35 27.08
N VAL A 150 4.45 -38.13 25.80
CA VAL A 150 4.05 -36.82 25.28
C VAL A 150 2.60 -36.53 25.69
N SER A 151 2.42 -35.78 26.78
CA SER A 151 1.11 -35.54 27.39
C SER A 151 0.25 -34.52 26.64
N SER A 152 0.82 -33.77 25.70
CA SER A 152 0.16 -32.62 25.08
C SER A 152 -0.80 -32.97 23.95
N THR A 153 -0.73 -34.19 23.46
CA THR A 153 -1.57 -34.67 22.36
C THR A 153 -2.49 -35.79 22.84
N PRO A 154 -3.79 -35.53 22.99
CA PRO A 154 -4.77 -36.58 23.28
C PRO A 154 -4.91 -37.55 22.10
N PHE A 155 -4.81 -38.84 22.40
CA PHE A 155 -5.12 -39.94 21.49
C PHE A 155 -5.74 -41.11 22.25
N ALA A 156 -6.60 -41.88 21.62
CA ALA A 156 -7.17 -43.06 22.26
C ALA A 156 -7.49 -44.16 21.24
N SER A 157 -7.45 -45.40 21.71
CA SER A 157 -8.12 -46.51 21.03
C SER A 157 -9.62 -46.32 21.13
N ILE A 158 -10.29 -46.28 19.98
CA ILE A 158 -11.72 -46.02 19.90
C ILE A 158 -12.55 -47.29 19.67
N LYS A 159 -11.91 -48.45 19.56
CA LYS A 159 -12.56 -49.74 19.22
C LYS A 159 -13.84 -50.04 20.02
N GLU A 160 -13.84 -49.74 21.32
CA GLU A 160 -14.97 -50.05 22.22
C GLU A 160 -16.13 -49.04 22.12
N VAL A 161 -15.86 -47.84 21.58
CA VAL A 161 -16.79 -46.70 21.52
C VAL A 161 -17.16 -46.29 20.09
N SER A 162 -16.46 -46.81 19.09
CA SER A 162 -16.71 -46.54 17.67
C SER A 162 -17.92 -47.31 17.15
N TYR A 163 -18.55 -46.76 16.10
CA TYR A 163 -19.61 -47.43 15.34
C TYR A 163 -19.12 -48.76 14.75
N HIS A 164 -17.89 -48.78 14.22
CA HIS A 164 -17.25 -49.96 13.65
C HIS A 164 -16.33 -50.64 14.68
N LYS A 165 -16.73 -51.80 15.22
CA LYS A 165 -15.97 -52.52 16.28
C LYS A 165 -14.89 -53.49 15.77
N ILE A 166 -14.65 -53.53 14.46
CA ILE A 166 -13.88 -54.59 13.79
C ILE A 166 -12.37 -54.28 13.80
N GLU A 167 -11.99 -53.01 13.77
CA GLU A 167 -10.60 -52.56 13.71
C GLU A 167 -10.17 -51.88 15.02
N GLU A 168 -8.91 -52.09 15.40
CA GLU A 168 -8.30 -51.35 16.49
C GLU A 168 -7.76 -50.02 15.95
N GLU A 169 -8.68 -49.05 15.88
CA GLU A 169 -8.42 -47.69 15.43
C GLU A 169 -7.90 -46.83 16.58
N ILE A 170 -6.79 -46.13 16.36
CA ILE A 170 -6.28 -45.10 17.26
C ILE A 170 -6.61 -43.74 16.64
N LEU A 171 -7.45 -42.97 17.34
CA LEU A 171 -7.85 -41.64 16.92
C LEU A 171 -7.02 -40.59 17.66
N PHE A 172 -6.44 -39.64 16.94
CA PHE A 172 -5.77 -38.49 17.54
C PHE A 172 -6.61 -37.23 17.42
N SER A 173 -6.43 -36.36 18.41
CA SER A 173 -6.95 -35.00 18.43
C SER A 173 -6.47 -34.21 17.21
N MET A 174 -7.26 -33.22 16.79
CA MET A 174 -6.80 -32.24 15.79
C MET A 174 -5.51 -31.55 16.23
N HIS A 175 -4.76 -31.05 15.26
CA HIS A 175 -3.51 -30.31 15.46
C HIS A 175 -2.39 -31.12 16.14
N THR A 176 -2.49 -32.45 16.13
CA THR A 176 -1.36 -33.30 16.49
C THR A 176 -0.19 -33.00 15.56
N VAL A 177 0.96 -32.69 16.14
CA VAL A 177 2.18 -32.32 15.42
C VAL A 177 3.15 -33.50 15.43
N PHE A 178 3.69 -33.80 14.26
CA PHE A 178 4.71 -34.81 14.06
C PHE A 178 5.96 -34.20 13.44
N ARG A 179 7.13 -34.72 13.83
CA ARG A 179 8.39 -34.43 13.15
C ARG A 179 8.55 -35.38 11.97
N VAL A 180 8.86 -34.82 10.81
CA VAL A 180 9.02 -35.58 9.55
C VAL A 180 10.38 -36.27 9.56
N GLY A 181 10.36 -37.60 9.59
CA GLY A 181 11.53 -38.47 9.56
C GLY A 181 11.95 -38.87 8.14
N ALA A 182 12.32 -40.13 7.95
CA ALA A 182 12.76 -40.62 6.66
C ALA A 182 11.59 -40.76 5.66
N ILE A 183 11.81 -40.32 4.43
CA ILE A 183 10.91 -40.50 3.29
C ILE A 183 11.57 -41.50 2.35
N LYS A 184 10.91 -42.64 2.09
CA LYS A 184 11.43 -43.74 1.28
C LYS A 184 10.41 -44.13 0.21
N GLN A 185 10.86 -44.34 -1.01
CA GLN A 185 10.01 -44.88 -2.07
C GLN A 185 9.78 -46.39 -1.85
N MET A 186 8.57 -46.88 -2.11
CA MET A 186 8.23 -48.30 -1.96
C MET A 186 8.36 -49.04 -3.30
N ASN A 187 9.00 -50.22 -3.26
CA ASN A 187 9.29 -51.16 -4.37
C ASN A 187 8.50 -50.96 -5.69
N ASN A 188 9.22 -50.62 -6.77
CA ASN A 188 8.80 -50.58 -8.18
C ASN A 188 7.55 -49.75 -8.53
N ASN A 189 7.10 -48.85 -7.65
CA ASN A 189 6.04 -47.89 -7.98
C ASN A 189 6.52 -46.45 -7.70
N ASP A 190 6.63 -45.65 -8.75
CA ASP A 190 7.12 -44.26 -8.69
C ASP A 190 6.19 -43.29 -7.95
N GLN A 191 4.98 -43.76 -7.62
CA GLN A 191 3.94 -42.99 -6.97
C GLN A 191 3.59 -43.48 -5.56
N LEU A 192 4.32 -44.46 -4.99
CA LEU A 192 4.05 -44.99 -3.64
C LEU A 192 5.23 -44.79 -2.70
N TYR A 193 5.00 -44.11 -1.58
CA TYR A 193 6.03 -43.72 -0.63
C TYR A 193 5.68 -44.09 0.82
N GLN A 194 6.71 -44.33 1.62
CA GLN A 194 6.65 -44.47 3.06
C GLN A 194 7.27 -43.24 3.71
N VAL A 195 6.55 -42.66 4.68
CA VAL A 195 7.01 -41.48 5.42
C VAL A 195 6.98 -41.80 6.91
N GLU A 196 8.14 -41.73 7.56
CA GLU A 196 8.24 -41.87 9.01
C GLU A 196 7.87 -40.55 9.68
N LEU A 197 6.99 -40.61 10.67
CA LEU A 197 6.54 -39.47 11.48
C LEU A 197 6.76 -39.81 12.95
N GLN A 198 7.28 -38.87 13.73
CA GLN A 198 7.46 -39.03 15.17
C GLN A 198 6.61 -38.02 15.90
N LEU A 199 5.81 -38.47 16.88
CA LEU A 199 5.00 -37.56 17.69
C LEU A 199 5.92 -36.56 18.41
N THR A 200 5.64 -35.27 18.25
CA THR A 200 6.47 -34.19 18.79
C THR A 200 5.99 -33.76 20.16
N ALA A 201 6.91 -33.50 21.08
CA ALA A 201 6.64 -33.00 22.42
C ALA A 201 6.67 -31.46 22.50
N ASP A 202 6.10 -30.89 23.56
CA ASP A 202 5.98 -29.43 23.73
C ASP A 202 7.31 -28.71 23.95
N ASP A 203 8.36 -29.44 24.33
CA ASP A 203 9.72 -28.92 24.50
C ASP A 203 10.52 -28.83 23.18
N ASP A 204 9.89 -29.18 22.06
CA ASP A 204 10.47 -28.99 20.73
C ASP A 204 10.59 -27.49 20.39
N GLU A 205 11.82 -27.01 20.21
CA GLU A 205 12.13 -25.58 20.01
C GLU A 205 11.33 -24.94 18.85
N GLN A 206 11.15 -25.67 17.75
CA GLN A 206 10.40 -25.15 16.59
C GLN A 206 8.90 -25.07 16.88
N LEU A 207 8.35 -26.07 17.58
CA LEU A 207 6.95 -26.09 17.99
C LEU A 207 6.68 -25.02 19.04
N GLN A 208 7.58 -24.80 20.00
CA GLN A 208 7.46 -23.77 21.01
C GLN A 208 7.44 -22.38 20.37
N ARG A 209 8.40 -22.09 19.48
CA ARG A 209 8.46 -20.81 18.76
C ARG A 209 7.19 -20.57 17.92
N LEU A 210 6.68 -21.59 17.25
CA LEU A 210 5.43 -21.51 16.49
C LEU A 210 4.24 -21.23 17.41
N THR A 211 4.16 -21.90 18.56
CA THR A 211 3.11 -21.73 19.56
C THR A 211 3.14 -20.32 20.18
N GLU A 212 4.32 -19.78 20.44
CA GLU A 212 4.51 -18.40 20.91
C GLU A 212 4.05 -17.37 19.87
N LEU A 213 4.35 -17.60 18.58
CA LEU A 213 3.90 -16.72 17.49
C LEU A 213 2.37 -16.74 17.33
N ILE A 214 1.76 -17.93 17.35
CA ILE A 214 0.30 -18.09 17.24
C ILE A 214 -0.39 -17.48 18.46
N SER A 215 0.14 -17.70 19.66
CA SER A 215 -0.45 -17.16 20.90
C SER A 215 -0.39 -15.63 20.94
N LYS A 216 0.72 -15.00 20.53
CA LYS A 216 0.80 -13.54 20.31
C LYS A 216 -0.17 -13.06 19.24
N GLY A 217 -0.43 -13.87 18.21
CA GLY A 217 -1.37 -13.55 17.14
C GLY A 217 -2.85 -13.63 17.54
N ALA A 218 -3.18 -14.42 18.56
CA ALA A 218 -4.53 -14.77 18.99
C ALA A 218 -4.80 -14.39 20.47
N GLU A 219 -4.49 -13.14 20.83
CA GLU A 219 -4.78 -12.61 22.16
C GLU A 219 -6.29 -12.45 22.40
N GLY A 220 -6.74 -12.65 23.64
CA GLY A 220 -8.13 -12.45 24.03
C GLY A 220 -8.46 -13.04 25.39
N LYS A 221 -9.30 -12.34 26.16
CA LYS A 221 -9.70 -12.75 27.53
C LYS A 221 -10.44 -14.08 27.56
N THR A 222 -11.21 -14.40 26.52
CA THR A 222 -12.00 -15.63 26.37
C THR A 222 -11.78 -16.27 25.01
N GLY A 223 -12.09 -17.56 24.87
CA GLY A 223 -11.99 -18.26 23.58
C GLY A 223 -12.82 -17.61 22.48
N TRP A 224 -13.99 -17.05 22.83
CA TRP A 224 -14.85 -16.34 21.88
C TRP A 224 -14.26 -15.01 21.41
N ASN A 225 -13.61 -14.24 22.29
CA ASN A 225 -12.93 -13.01 21.89
C ASN A 225 -11.76 -13.30 20.93
N ARG A 226 -10.99 -14.36 21.21
CA ARG A 226 -9.91 -14.80 20.30
C ARG A 226 -10.46 -15.20 18.94
N LEU A 227 -11.55 -15.97 18.92
CA LEU A 227 -12.23 -16.35 17.68
C LEU A 227 -12.70 -15.13 16.90
N GLY A 228 -13.35 -14.16 17.56
CA GLY A 228 -13.79 -12.91 16.94
C GLY A 228 -12.63 -12.14 16.30
N MET A 229 -11.52 -11.94 17.04
CA MET A 229 -10.33 -11.28 16.50
C MET A 229 -9.70 -12.04 15.34
N LEU A 230 -9.64 -13.37 15.42
CA LEU A 230 -9.13 -14.20 14.32
C LEU A 230 -10.02 -14.09 13.08
N LEU A 231 -11.34 -14.07 13.23
CA LEU A 231 -12.29 -13.87 12.13
C LEU A 231 -12.07 -12.51 11.45
N VAL A 232 -11.85 -11.44 12.22
CA VAL A 232 -11.51 -10.13 11.66
C VAL A 232 -10.17 -10.17 10.92
N LYS A 233 -9.11 -10.72 11.53
CA LYS A 233 -7.78 -10.81 10.90
C LYS A 233 -7.77 -11.67 9.62
N THR A 234 -8.67 -12.63 9.52
CA THR A 234 -8.81 -13.53 8.36
C THR A 234 -9.86 -13.03 7.36
N GLY A 235 -10.47 -11.86 7.58
CA GLY A 235 -11.41 -11.22 6.67
C GLY A 235 -12.85 -11.72 6.73
N TYR A 236 -13.19 -12.61 7.67
CA TYR A 236 -14.56 -13.10 7.89
C TYR A 236 -15.35 -12.14 8.80
N PHE A 237 -15.47 -10.89 8.38
CA PHE A 237 -16.09 -9.82 9.19
C PHE A 237 -17.55 -10.11 9.55
N ASP A 238 -18.34 -10.67 8.64
CA ASP A 238 -19.75 -11.00 8.88
C ASP A 238 -19.90 -12.06 9.98
N LYS A 239 -19.00 -13.05 10.01
CA LYS A 239 -18.98 -14.08 11.05
C LYS A 239 -18.51 -13.53 12.40
N ALA A 240 -17.54 -12.62 12.39
CA ALA A 240 -17.14 -11.92 13.61
C ALA A 240 -18.30 -11.08 14.20
N GLU A 241 -19.06 -10.42 13.34
CA GLU A 241 -20.24 -9.65 13.72
C GLU A 241 -21.37 -10.55 14.26
N GLU A 242 -21.71 -11.64 13.55
CA GLU A 242 -22.68 -12.64 14.01
C GLU A 242 -22.31 -13.18 15.40
N LEU A 243 -21.03 -13.52 15.60
CA LEU A 243 -20.52 -14.03 16.87
C LEU A 243 -20.72 -13.01 18.01
N HIS A 244 -20.29 -11.76 17.82
CA HIS A 244 -20.38 -10.77 18.88
C HIS A 244 -21.82 -10.31 19.17
N ASN A 245 -22.71 -10.30 18.16
CA ASN A 245 -24.14 -10.08 18.38
C ASN A 245 -24.77 -11.23 19.17
N ALA A 246 -24.44 -12.48 18.85
CA ALA A 246 -24.94 -13.63 19.61
C ALA A 246 -24.46 -13.61 21.08
N LEU A 247 -23.22 -13.15 21.33
CA LEU A 247 -22.71 -12.98 22.69
C LEU A 247 -23.42 -11.86 23.48
N LEU A 248 -23.91 -10.81 22.79
CA LEU A 248 -24.71 -9.75 23.40
C LEU A 248 -26.13 -10.21 23.80
N GLU A 249 -26.69 -11.19 23.09
CA GLU A 249 -28.00 -11.77 23.42
C GLU A 249 -27.95 -12.70 24.63
N GLN A 250 -26.77 -13.23 24.97
CA GLN A 250 -26.59 -14.08 26.14
C GLN A 250 -26.53 -13.27 27.45
N PRO A 251 -26.98 -13.84 28.58
CA PRO A 251 -26.83 -13.23 29.90
C PRO A 251 -25.35 -12.96 30.18
N SER A 252 -24.97 -11.70 30.24
CA SER A 252 -23.59 -11.25 30.43
C SER A 252 -23.53 -10.03 31.34
N SER A 253 -22.42 -9.85 32.04
CA SER A 253 -22.16 -8.68 32.87
C SER A 253 -22.01 -7.42 32.02
N GLU A 254 -22.23 -6.24 32.62
CA GLU A 254 -22.04 -4.98 31.91
C GLU A 254 -20.60 -4.81 31.37
N SER A 255 -19.60 -5.31 32.10
CA SER A 255 -18.20 -5.30 31.64
C SER A 255 -17.98 -6.18 30.40
N GLU A 256 -18.65 -7.33 30.31
CA GLU A 256 -18.59 -8.21 29.13
C GLU A 256 -19.32 -7.57 27.94
N LYS A 257 -20.50 -6.96 28.17
CA LYS A 257 -21.21 -6.21 27.13
C LYS A 257 -20.37 -5.07 26.56
N ALA A 258 -19.68 -4.31 27.41
CA ALA A 258 -18.75 -3.27 26.96
C ALA A 258 -17.64 -3.85 26.06
N THR A 259 -17.08 -5.00 26.44
CA THR A 259 -16.07 -5.70 25.63
C THR A 259 -16.63 -6.12 24.26
N TYR A 260 -17.86 -6.67 24.22
CA TYR A 260 -18.50 -7.07 22.97
C TYR A 260 -18.82 -5.89 22.07
N TYR A 261 -19.27 -4.77 22.63
CA TYR A 261 -19.45 -3.53 21.87
C TYR A 261 -18.12 -2.98 21.34
N ASN A 262 -17.04 -3.02 22.12
CA ASN A 262 -15.71 -2.63 21.64
C ASN A 262 -15.26 -3.52 20.46
N ASN A 263 -15.48 -4.83 20.55
CA ASN A 263 -15.14 -5.75 19.45
C ASN A 263 -16.00 -5.53 18.20
N LEU A 264 -17.31 -5.26 18.35
CA LEU A 264 -18.18 -4.88 17.22
C LEU A 264 -17.74 -3.56 16.59
N GLY A 265 -17.30 -2.61 17.42
CA GLY A 265 -16.67 -1.37 16.94
C GLY A 265 -15.47 -1.68 16.06
N TYR A 266 -14.58 -2.55 16.53
CA TYR A 266 -13.39 -2.98 15.78
C TYR A 266 -13.72 -3.71 14.47
N VAL A 267 -14.72 -4.59 14.48
CA VAL A 267 -15.21 -5.25 13.26
C VAL A 267 -15.67 -4.22 12.23
N LYS A 268 -16.47 -3.23 12.65
CA LYS A 268 -17.00 -2.19 11.76
C LYS A 268 -15.91 -1.26 11.25
N ASP A 269 -14.93 -0.94 12.08
CA ASP A 269 -13.76 -0.14 11.72
C ASP A 269 -12.94 -0.85 10.64
N ALA A 270 -12.68 -2.16 10.82
CA ALA A 270 -12.01 -2.99 9.83
C ALA A 270 -12.79 -3.15 8.50
N GLN A 271 -14.13 -3.08 8.55
CA GLN A 271 -14.99 -3.03 7.36
C GLN A 271 -15.03 -1.64 6.67
N GLY A 272 -14.48 -0.59 7.29
CA GLY A 272 -14.59 0.79 6.83
C GLY A 272 -15.93 1.47 7.13
N ASP A 273 -16.82 0.84 7.92
CA ASP A 273 -18.08 1.43 8.38
C ASP A 273 -17.85 2.23 9.68
N TYR A 274 -17.06 3.29 9.56
CA TYR A 274 -16.60 4.12 10.68
C TYR A 274 -17.76 4.73 11.49
N GLY A 275 -18.88 5.05 10.83
CA GLY A 275 -20.06 5.59 11.48
C GLY A 275 -20.73 4.59 12.44
N LYS A 276 -20.81 3.31 12.06
CA LYS A 276 -21.27 2.26 12.98
C LYS A 276 -20.21 1.91 14.03
N ALA A 277 -18.93 1.91 13.66
CA ALA A 277 -17.83 1.67 14.60
C ALA A 277 -17.90 2.63 15.79
N ILE A 278 -18.01 3.94 15.54
CA ILE A 278 -18.18 4.96 16.59
C ILE A 278 -19.40 4.68 17.46
N LYS A 279 -20.54 4.31 16.88
CA LYS A 279 -21.74 4.00 17.68
C LYS A 279 -21.50 2.86 18.66
N TYR A 280 -20.78 1.82 18.25
CA TYR A 280 -20.44 0.71 19.13
C TYR A 280 -19.40 1.10 20.18
N TYR A 281 -18.33 1.79 19.80
CA TYR A 281 -17.32 2.27 20.75
C TYR A 281 -17.89 3.23 21.79
N VAL A 282 -18.79 4.15 21.41
CA VAL A 282 -19.47 5.06 22.34
C VAL A 282 -20.39 4.31 23.30
N LYS A 283 -21.08 3.25 22.83
CA LYS A 283 -21.86 2.37 23.72
C LYS A 283 -20.97 1.66 24.73
N ALA A 284 -19.85 1.11 24.29
CA ALA A 284 -18.88 0.46 25.17
C ALA A 284 -18.34 1.44 26.22
N LEU A 285 -17.89 2.61 25.77
CA LEU A 285 -17.38 3.68 26.64
C LEU A 285 -18.42 4.12 27.68
N GLY A 286 -19.69 4.33 27.29
CA GLY A 286 -20.73 4.73 28.25
C GLY A 286 -20.98 3.71 29.35
N ILE A 287 -20.87 2.41 29.04
CA ILE A 287 -20.95 1.36 30.06
C ILE A 287 -19.70 1.41 30.96
N GLU A 288 -18.51 1.53 30.38
CA GLU A 288 -17.25 1.61 31.12
C GLU A 288 -17.21 2.83 32.05
N GLU A 289 -17.62 4.02 31.60
CA GLU A 289 -17.69 5.23 32.43
C GLU A 289 -18.65 5.08 33.62
N SER A 290 -19.72 4.30 33.46
CA SER A 290 -20.68 4.03 34.54
C SER A 290 -20.25 2.95 35.53
N THR A 291 -19.30 2.09 35.14
CA THR A 291 -18.92 0.88 35.90
C THR A 291 -17.49 0.91 36.45
N LEU A 292 -16.61 1.72 35.87
CA LEU A 292 -15.19 1.77 36.20
C LEU A 292 -14.79 3.11 36.83
N PRO A 293 -13.71 3.14 37.62
CA PRO A 293 -13.12 4.39 38.11
C PRO A 293 -12.66 5.31 36.97
N GLU A 294 -12.66 6.62 37.23
CA GLU A 294 -12.35 7.69 36.25
C GLU A 294 -11.03 7.49 35.47
N ASN A 295 -9.99 6.95 36.12
CA ASN A 295 -8.68 6.72 35.51
C ASN A 295 -8.43 5.24 35.17
N HIS A 296 -9.46 4.44 34.96
CA HIS A 296 -9.27 3.02 34.65
C HIS A 296 -8.63 2.84 33.26
N PRO A 297 -7.60 1.97 33.08
CA PRO A 297 -6.91 1.80 31.79
C PRO A 297 -7.80 1.43 30.59
N LEU A 298 -8.93 0.74 30.82
CA LEU A 298 -9.88 0.41 29.75
C LEU A 298 -10.52 1.65 29.13
N LEU A 299 -10.78 2.70 29.92
CA LEU A 299 -11.30 3.97 29.40
C LEU A 299 -10.30 4.60 28.42
N ALA A 300 -9.00 4.52 28.71
CA ALA A 300 -7.96 4.98 27.80
C ALA A 300 -7.95 4.19 26.48
N THR A 301 -8.17 2.87 26.53
CA THR A 301 -8.29 2.04 25.32
C THR A 301 -9.51 2.42 24.49
N SER A 302 -10.68 2.59 25.11
CA SER A 302 -11.90 2.98 24.42
C SER A 302 -11.79 4.37 23.80
N TYR A 303 -11.26 5.35 24.52
CA TYR A 303 -10.96 6.67 23.97
C TYR A 303 -9.95 6.60 22.82
N ASN A 304 -8.91 5.78 22.92
CA ASN A 304 -7.94 5.61 21.83
C ASN A 304 -8.59 5.03 20.56
N ASN A 305 -9.46 4.03 20.69
CA ASN A 305 -10.16 3.42 19.55
C ASN A 305 -11.09 4.42 18.85
N ILE A 306 -11.83 5.22 19.63
CA ILE A 306 -12.68 6.30 19.10
C ILE A 306 -11.81 7.35 18.39
N GLY A 307 -10.68 7.74 18.99
CA GLY A 307 -9.73 8.68 18.40
C GLY A 307 -9.21 8.21 17.05
N GLU A 308 -8.84 6.93 16.95
CA GLU A 308 -8.35 6.32 15.72
C GLU A 308 -9.46 6.26 14.65
N THR A 309 -10.69 5.90 15.04
CA THR A 309 -11.82 5.87 14.08
C THR A 309 -12.10 7.27 13.50
N TYR A 310 -12.06 8.31 14.33
CA TYR A 310 -12.20 9.69 13.85
C TYR A 310 -11.02 10.11 12.95
N ARG A 311 -9.81 9.62 13.20
CA ARG A 311 -8.64 9.83 12.33
C ARG A 311 -8.91 9.26 10.94
N GLN A 312 -9.39 8.02 10.85
CA GLN A 312 -9.74 7.35 9.60
C GLN A 312 -10.88 8.05 8.84
N MET A 313 -11.82 8.68 9.56
CA MET A 313 -12.88 9.49 8.96
C MET A 313 -12.41 10.88 8.46
N GLY A 314 -11.20 11.31 8.82
CA GLY A 314 -10.71 12.66 8.55
C GLY A 314 -11.17 13.74 9.55
N ASP A 315 -11.87 13.38 10.65
CA ASP A 315 -12.24 14.32 11.72
C ASP A 315 -11.09 14.43 12.73
N TYR A 316 -10.00 15.08 12.30
CA TYR A 316 -8.77 15.17 13.09
C TYR A 316 -8.94 15.96 14.39
N SER A 317 -9.92 16.86 14.47
CA SER A 317 -10.20 17.63 15.70
C SER A 317 -10.75 16.74 16.80
N LYS A 318 -11.74 15.90 16.50
CA LYS A 318 -12.24 14.92 17.47
C LYS A 318 -11.22 13.83 17.74
N SER A 319 -10.47 13.41 16.73
CA SER A 319 -9.39 12.43 16.90
C SER A 319 -8.38 12.88 17.97
N VAL A 320 -7.85 14.11 17.87
CA VAL A 320 -6.94 14.68 18.89
C VAL A 320 -7.60 14.69 20.27
N LEU A 321 -8.83 15.19 20.39
CA LEU A 321 -9.55 15.27 21.67
C LEU A 321 -9.62 13.90 22.37
N PHE A 322 -9.97 12.85 21.63
CA PHE A 322 -10.11 11.51 22.20
C PHE A 322 -8.75 10.86 22.50
N HIS A 323 -7.72 11.06 21.67
CA HIS A 323 -6.37 10.59 22.00
C HIS A 323 -5.76 11.33 23.20
N GLU A 324 -6.02 12.63 23.37
CA GLU A 324 -5.57 13.40 24.54
C GLU A 324 -6.23 12.90 25.83
N LYS A 325 -7.52 12.58 25.82
CA LYS A 325 -8.19 11.92 26.96
C LYS A 325 -7.56 10.58 27.32
N ALA A 326 -7.24 9.76 26.30
CA ALA A 326 -6.56 8.49 26.52
C ALA A 326 -5.16 8.67 27.10
N LEU A 327 -4.42 9.68 26.62
CA LEU A 327 -3.11 10.05 27.14
C LEU A 327 -3.18 10.52 28.59
N GLU A 328 -4.12 11.40 28.95
CA GLU A 328 -4.28 11.93 30.31
C GLU A 328 -4.47 10.80 31.34
N ILE A 329 -5.31 9.82 31.01
CA ILE A 329 -5.52 8.64 31.87
C ILE A 329 -4.22 7.83 32.02
N ARG A 330 -3.49 7.61 30.92
CA ARG A 330 -2.23 6.85 30.94
C ARG A 330 -1.14 7.59 31.71
N GLU A 331 -1.03 8.91 31.60
CA GLU A 331 -0.06 9.73 32.37
C GLU A 331 -0.32 9.67 33.87
N LYS A 332 -1.59 9.59 34.30
CA LYS A 332 -1.96 9.44 35.72
C LYS A 332 -1.75 8.03 36.28
N THR A 333 -1.76 7.01 35.42
CA THR A 333 -1.81 5.59 35.85
C THR A 333 -0.55 4.78 35.57
N ARG A 334 0.34 5.26 34.68
CA ARG A 334 1.55 4.56 34.26
C ARG A 334 2.81 5.30 34.71
N SER A 335 3.93 4.58 34.73
CA SER A 335 5.25 5.20 34.95
C SER A 335 5.66 6.03 33.75
N GLU A 336 6.55 7.01 33.97
CA GLU A 336 7.00 7.99 32.96
C GLU A 336 7.51 7.37 31.65
N ASN A 337 8.16 6.18 31.72
CA ASN A 337 8.69 5.47 30.55
C ASN A 337 7.83 4.26 30.15
N HIS A 338 6.55 4.21 30.51
CA HIS A 338 5.72 3.06 30.17
C HIS A 338 5.40 3.00 28.65
N PRO A 339 5.47 1.82 27.98
CA PRO A 339 5.19 1.70 26.54
C PRO A 339 3.83 2.25 26.10
N ASP A 340 2.76 2.09 26.90
CA ASP A 340 1.45 2.70 26.62
C ASP A 340 1.49 4.22 26.39
N LEU A 341 2.40 4.95 27.06
CA LEU A 341 2.59 6.38 26.83
C LEU A 341 3.22 6.64 25.46
N ALA A 342 4.22 5.84 25.07
CA ALA A 342 4.83 5.91 23.75
C ALA A 342 3.81 5.65 22.65
N ILE A 343 2.89 4.69 22.83
CA ILE A 343 1.78 4.42 21.90
C ILE A 343 0.83 5.63 21.80
N SER A 344 0.44 6.23 22.94
CA SER A 344 -0.39 7.43 22.94
C SER A 344 0.27 8.59 22.19
N TYR A 345 1.54 8.88 22.51
CA TYR A 345 2.29 9.94 21.83
C TYR A 345 2.44 9.64 20.34
N ASN A 346 2.67 8.39 19.95
CA ASN A 346 2.75 8.00 18.54
C ASN A 346 1.44 8.25 17.79
N ASN A 347 0.31 7.88 18.37
CA ASN A 347 -1.00 8.07 17.75
C ASN A 347 -1.33 9.56 17.60
N ILE A 348 -1.10 10.37 18.65
CA ILE A 348 -1.28 11.83 18.60
C ILE A 348 -0.35 12.46 17.56
N GLY A 349 0.92 12.02 17.51
CA GLY A 349 1.88 12.45 16.50
C GLY A 349 1.35 12.20 15.09
N GLY A 350 0.82 10.99 14.83
CA GLY A 350 0.18 10.63 13.56
C GLY A 350 -0.97 11.54 13.17
N VAL A 351 -1.85 11.91 14.11
CA VAL A 351 -2.96 12.85 13.83
C VAL A 351 -2.43 14.24 13.47
N TYR A 352 -1.37 14.72 14.13
CA TYR A 352 -0.76 16.00 13.79
C TYR A 352 -0.06 16.00 12.42
N VAL A 353 0.45 14.85 11.96
CA VAL A 353 0.94 14.71 10.57
C VAL A 353 -0.21 14.93 9.58
N GLU A 354 -1.36 14.30 9.79
CA GLU A 354 -2.53 14.44 8.91
C GLU A 354 -3.12 15.86 8.92
N ARG A 355 -2.92 16.60 10.02
CA ARG A 355 -3.28 18.02 10.13
C ARG A 355 -2.23 18.97 9.51
N ALA A 356 -1.13 18.43 8.99
CA ALA A 356 0.04 19.19 8.55
C ALA A 356 0.68 20.08 9.65
N GLU A 357 0.52 19.70 10.93
CA GLU A 357 1.14 20.38 12.08
C GLU A 357 2.46 19.68 12.46
N TYR A 358 3.41 19.65 11.52
CA TYR A 358 4.61 18.80 11.58
C TYR A 358 5.50 19.03 12.81
N SER A 359 5.64 20.28 13.28
CA SER A 359 6.44 20.57 14.48
C SER A 359 5.85 19.96 15.76
N LYS A 360 4.51 19.88 15.85
CA LYS A 360 3.84 19.18 16.96
C LYS A 360 3.94 17.68 16.78
N ALA A 361 3.77 17.17 15.56
CA ALA A 361 3.97 15.75 15.28
C ALA A 361 5.37 15.28 15.71
N LEU A 362 6.42 16.03 15.37
CA LEU A 362 7.79 15.75 15.78
C LEU A 362 7.94 15.73 17.31
N SER A 363 7.38 16.69 18.04
CA SER A 363 7.54 16.70 19.51
C SER A 363 6.90 15.47 20.17
N PHE A 364 5.79 14.97 19.62
CA PHE A 364 5.17 13.73 20.08
C PHE A 364 5.97 12.49 19.68
N PHE A 365 6.44 12.40 18.43
CA PHE A 365 7.27 11.27 18.01
C PHE A 365 8.64 11.23 18.70
N ASP A 366 9.23 12.39 19.03
CA ASP A 366 10.46 12.48 19.82
C ASP A 366 10.24 11.93 21.24
N LYS A 367 9.10 12.23 21.88
CA LYS A 367 8.73 11.60 23.17
C LYS A 367 8.58 10.08 23.06
N THR A 368 7.94 9.59 22.00
CA THR A 368 7.86 8.15 21.71
C THR A 368 9.26 7.55 21.58
N ARG A 369 10.13 8.15 20.77
CA ARG A 369 11.52 7.70 20.58
C ARG A 369 12.26 7.66 21.90
N GLU A 370 12.21 8.72 22.71
CA GLU A 370 12.92 8.80 23.99
C GLU A 370 12.50 7.70 24.97
N ILE A 371 11.20 7.39 25.03
CA ILE A 371 10.71 6.28 25.86
C ILE A 371 11.26 4.95 25.32
N PHE A 372 11.18 4.70 24.01
CA PHE A 372 11.67 3.47 23.40
C PHE A 372 13.18 3.30 23.53
N GLU A 373 13.99 4.34 23.28
CA GLU A 373 15.46 4.29 23.46
C GLU A 373 15.87 3.99 24.91
N LYS A 374 15.06 4.38 25.90
CA LYS A 374 15.33 4.10 27.33
C LYS A 374 14.88 2.71 27.77
N THR A 375 13.90 2.11 27.09
CA THR A 375 13.18 0.93 27.61
C THR A 375 13.32 -0.32 26.76
N LEU A 376 13.69 -0.17 25.49
CA LEU A 376 13.79 -1.26 24.54
C LEU A 376 15.27 -1.48 24.13
N PRO A 377 15.64 -2.71 23.74
CA PRO A 377 16.94 -2.95 23.10
C PRO A 377 17.15 -2.11 21.85
N GLU A 378 18.40 -1.78 21.53
CA GLU A 378 18.76 -0.95 20.35
C GLU A 378 18.24 -1.51 19.02
N ASN A 379 18.01 -2.83 18.95
CA ASN A 379 17.52 -3.52 17.76
C ASN A 379 16.01 -3.80 17.81
N HIS A 380 15.24 -3.15 18.68
CA HIS A 380 13.80 -3.44 18.81
C HIS A 380 12.99 -2.87 17.62
N PRO A 381 12.04 -3.62 17.04
CA PRO A 381 11.22 -3.16 15.90
C PRO A 381 10.43 -1.86 16.15
N ASP A 382 9.95 -1.64 17.37
CA ASP A 382 9.25 -0.40 17.72
C ASP A 382 10.15 0.85 17.60
N LEU A 383 11.46 0.69 17.82
CA LEU A 383 12.43 1.77 17.63
C LEU A 383 12.61 2.08 16.13
N ALA A 384 12.67 1.05 15.28
CA ALA A 384 12.66 1.23 13.82
C ALA A 384 11.38 1.93 13.34
N THR A 385 10.21 1.55 13.88
CA THR A 385 8.94 2.21 13.59
C THR A 385 8.96 3.69 14.01
N SER A 386 9.49 4.00 15.19
CA SER A 386 9.63 5.38 15.68
C SER A 386 10.55 6.22 14.76
N TYR A 387 11.70 5.68 14.37
CA TYR A 387 12.59 6.34 13.42
C TYR A 387 11.95 6.54 12.05
N ASN A 388 11.21 5.56 11.55
CA ASN A 388 10.45 5.67 10.29
C ASN A 388 9.39 6.78 10.36
N ASN A 389 8.67 6.92 11.47
CA ASN A 389 7.68 7.98 11.66
C ASN A 389 8.33 9.36 11.68
N ILE A 390 9.42 9.54 12.44
CA ILE A 390 10.19 10.80 12.48
C ILE A 390 10.75 11.14 11.09
N GLY A 391 11.32 10.15 10.39
CA GLY A 391 11.79 10.30 9.02
C GLY A 391 10.67 10.71 8.07
N GLY A 392 9.48 10.12 8.23
CA GLY A 392 8.26 10.50 7.53
C GLY A 392 7.88 11.97 7.74
N VAL A 393 7.96 12.49 8.97
CA VAL A 393 7.67 13.91 9.24
C VAL A 393 8.71 14.84 8.62
N TYR A 394 10.01 14.53 8.76
CA TYR A 394 11.04 15.33 8.10
C TYR A 394 10.90 15.34 6.58
N ARG A 395 10.45 14.24 5.97
CA ARG A 395 10.13 14.19 4.54
C ARG A 395 9.00 15.15 4.19
N GLN A 396 7.92 15.19 4.96
CA GLN A 396 6.81 16.13 4.74
C GLN A 396 7.21 17.59 5.00
N MET A 397 8.23 17.83 5.82
CA MET A 397 8.83 19.15 6.03
C MET A 397 9.84 19.55 4.95
N GLY A 398 10.10 18.70 3.95
CA GLY A 398 11.10 18.95 2.91
C GLY A 398 12.55 18.83 3.39
N GLU A 399 12.79 18.34 4.61
CA GLU A 399 14.12 18.13 5.19
C GLU A 399 14.65 16.72 4.84
N TYR A 400 14.80 16.44 3.54
CA TYR A 400 15.05 15.10 3.02
C TYR A 400 16.32 14.43 3.57
N SER A 401 17.40 15.19 3.80
CA SER A 401 18.64 14.65 4.37
C SER A 401 18.45 14.14 5.81
N LYS A 402 17.64 14.82 6.63
CA LYS A 402 17.32 14.33 7.98
C LYS A 402 16.39 13.13 7.92
N ALA A 403 15.40 13.17 7.03
CA ALA A 403 14.51 12.05 6.79
C ALA A 403 15.29 10.78 6.43
N LEU A 404 16.27 10.91 5.53
CA LEU A 404 17.14 9.81 5.11
C LEU A 404 17.93 9.25 6.29
N SER A 405 18.53 10.13 7.10
CA SER A 405 19.30 9.68 8.28
C SER A 405 18.47 8.86 9.25
N PHE A 406 17.21 9.23 9.51
CA PHE A 406 16.33 8.46 10.37
C PHE A 406 15.87 7.14 9.74
N GLN A 407 15.51 7.14 8.45
CA GLN A 407 15.10 5.92 7.75
C GLN A 407 16.26 4.92 7.57
N GLU A 408 17.50 5.39 7.41
CA GLU A 408 18.69 4.53 7.40
C GLU A 408 18.94 3.87 8.76
N LYS A 409 18.66 4.56 9.88
CA LYS A 409 18.70 3.94 11.22
C LYS A 409 17.63 2.86 11.38
N ALA A 410 16.41 3.12 10.93
CA ALA A 410 15.33 2.15 10.95
C ALA A 410 15.69 0.91 10.11
N LEU A 411 16.18 1.13 8.89
CA LEU A 411 16.65 0.06 8.00
C LEU A 411 17.77 -0.76 8.64
N GLY A 412 18.75 -0.12 9.30
CA GLY A 412 19.85 -0.85 9.97
C GLY A 412 19.37 -1.79 11.07
N ILE A 413 18.36 -1.37 11.85
CA ILE A 413 17.71 -2.24 12.85
C ILE A 413 17.04 -3.43 12.16
N GLU A 414 16.24 -3.16 11.14
CA GLU A 414 15.50 -4.18 10.40
C GLU A 414 16.43 -5.18 9.69
N GLU A 415 17.50 -4.72 9.04
CA GLU A 415 18.50 -5.58 8.37
C GLU A 415 19.24 -6.48 9.37
N SER A 416 19.43 -6.01 10.61
CA SER A 416 20.10 -6.79 11.66
C SER A 416 19.20 -7.83 12.35
N THR A 417 17.87 -7.68 12.25
CA THR A 417 16.90 -8.47 13.01
C THR A 417 15.99 -9.34 12.16
N LEU A 418 15.73 -8.94 10.92
CA LEU A 418 14.80 -9.62 10.04
C LEU A 418 15.54 -10.50 9.01
N PRO A 419 14.93 -11.61 8.56
CA PRO A 419 15.45 -12.38 7.44
C PRO A 419 15.55 -11.54 6.16
N GLU A 420 16.50 -11.85 5.28
CA GLU A 420 16.79 -11.08 4.05
C GLU A 420 15.55 -10.80 3.16
N ASN A 421 14.58 -11.71 3.14
CA ASN A 421 13.36 -11.57 2.33
C ASN A 421 12.12 -11.15 3.15
N HIS A 422 12.30 -10.54 4.33
CA HIS A 422 11.18 -10.08 5.15
C HIS A 422 10.42 -8.91 4.48
N PRO A 423 9.08 -8.91 4.45
CA PRO A 423 8.29 -7.85 3.82
C PRO A 423 8.59 -6.42 4.33
N ASP A 424 8.91 -6.27 5.61
CA ASP A 424 9.21 -4.96 6.21
C ASP A 424 10.48 -4.32 5.62
N LEU A 425 11.50 -5.12 5.28
CA LEU A 425 12.68 -4.62 4.56
C LEU A 425 12.30 -4.01 3.21
N ALA A 426 11.31 -4.60 2.52
CA ALA A 426 10.81 -4.03 1.28
C ALA A 426 10.07 -2.70 1.49
N ILE A 427 9.41 -2.51 2.64
CA ILE A 427 8.79 -1.22 3.00
C ILE A 427 9.88 -0.17 3.24
N SER A 428 10.93 -0.50 4.00
CA SER A 428 12.02 0.44 4.30
C SER A 428 12.84 0.81 3.09
N TYR A 429 13.22 -0.15 2.24
CA TYR A 429 13.84 0.16 0.96
C TYR A 429 12.96 1.04 0.07
N ASN A 430 11.64 0.81 0.08
CA ASN A 430 10.70 1.65 -0.67
C ASN A 430 10.65 3.09 -0.14
N ASN A 431 10.66 3.29 1.18
CA ASN A 431 10.65 4.61 1.81
C ASN A 431 11.93 5.40 1.48
N ILE A 432 13.09 4.74 1.54
CA ILE A 432 14.37 5.34 1.17
C ILE A 432 14.44 5.63 -0.34
N GLY A 433 13.89 4.74 -1.18
CA GLY A 433 13.75 4.98 -2.62
C GLY A 433 12.96 6.26 -2.91
N GLU A 434 11.86 6.49 -2.20
CA GLU A 434 11.07 7.71 -2.33
C GLU A 434 11.84 8.97 -1.90
N LEU A 435 12.65 8.89 -0.83
CA LEU A 435 13.52 10.01 -0.45
C LEU A 435 14.54 10.35 -1.54
N TYR A 436 15.21 9.35 -2.10
CA TYR A 436 16.15 9.58 -3.19
C TYR A 436 15.46 10.17 -4.42
N ARG A 437 14.23 9.75 -4.74
CA ARG A 437 13.42 10.32 -5.83
C ARG A 437 13.08 11.79 -5.57
N GLN A 438 12.64 12.13 -4.35
CA GLN A 438 12.35 13.51 -3.94
C GLN A 438 13.59 14.40 -3.88
N MET A 439 14.77 13.81 -3.70
CA MET A 439 16.07 14.49 -3.79
C MET A 439 16.60 14.60 -5.23
N GLY A 440 15.87 14.08 -6.22
CA GLY A 440 16.28 14.06 -7.63
C GLY A 440 17.35 13.01 -7.97
N ASN A 441 17.71 12.11 -7.05
CA ASN A 441 18.66 11.03 -7.31
C ASN A 441 17.93 9.78 -7.82
N TYR A 442 17.51 9.82 -9.09
CA TYR A 442 16.69 8.77 -9.69
C TYR A 442 17.39 7.41 -9.79
N SER A 443 18.70 7.37 -10.00
CA SER A 443 19.45 6.11 -10.08
C SER A 443 19.49 5.36 -8.74
N LYS A 444 19.73 6.08 -7.62
CA LYS A 444 19.61 5.48 -6.29
C LYS A 444 18.18 5.08 -5.97
N ALA A 445 17.19 5.91 -6.33
CA ALA A 445 15.79 5.58 -6.13
C ALA A 445 15.41 4.24 -6.80
N LEU A 446 15.79 4.06 -8.08
CA LEU A 446 15.60 2.79 -8.79
C LEU A 446 16.27 1.62 -8.07
N SER A 447 17.54 1.76 -7.67
CA SER A 447 18.25 0.69 -6.97
C SER A 447 17.51 0.22 -5.70
N PHE A 448 16.98 1.16 -4.91
CA PHE A 448 16.22 0.83 -3.70
C PHE A 448 14.83 0.23 -4.01
N TYR A 449 14.12 0.76 -5.00
CA TYR A 449 12.83 0.16 -5.42
C TYR A 449 13.00 -1.24 -6.02
N GLU A 450 14.08 -1.49 -6.75
CA GLU A 450 14.41 -2.82 -7.29
C GLU A 450 14.75 -3.82 -6.19
N LYS A 451 15.45 -3.41 -5.13
CA LYS A 451 15.64 -4.25 -3.93
C LYS A 451 14.32 -4.60 -3.28
N ALA A 452 13.43 -3.62 -3.08
CA ALA A 452 12.10 -3.85 -2.53
C ALA A 452 11.25 -4.80 -3.41
N LEU A 453 11.30 -4.62 -4.73
CA LEU A 453 10.65 -5.51 -5.68
C LEU A 453 11.22 -6.93 -5.61
N GLY A 454 12.55 -7.09 -5.53
CA GLY A 454 13.21 -8.38 -5.44
C GLY A 454 12.81 -9.17 -4.19
N ILE A 455 12.71 -8.51 -3.04
CA ILE A 455 12.19 -9.13 -1.80
C ILE A 455 10.75 -9.58 -1.99
N ARG A 456 9.87 -8.69 -2.45
CA ARG A 456 8.44 -8.99 -2.65
C ARG A 456 8.22 -10.12 -3.65
N ALA A 457 9.00 -10.15 -4.73
CA ALA A 457 8.88 -11.19 -5.76
C ALA A 457 9.30 -12.57 -5.27
N LYS A 458 10.22 -12.65 -4.31
CA LYS A 458 10.62 -13.91 -3.65
C LYS A 458 9.64 -14.32 -2.55
N ALA A 459 9.08 -13.37 -1.82
CA ALA A 459 8.28 -13.62 -0.63
C ALA A 459 6.76 -13.78 -0.90
N LEU A 460 6.26 -13.23 -2.02
CA LEU A 460 4.82 -13.10 -2.28
C LEU A 460 4.40 -13.79 -3.59
N PRO A 461 3.13 -14.21 -3.72
CA PRO A 461 2.59 -14.73 -4.97
C PRO A 461 2.66 -13.70 -6.11
N GLU A 462 2.73 -14.18 -7.36
CA GLU A 462 2.92 -13.34 -8.56
C GLU A 462 1.87 -12.23 -8.73
N ASN A 463 0.63 -12.45 -8.27
CA ASN A 463 -0.44 -11.46 -8.36
C ASN A 463 -0.67 -10.68 -7.04
N HIS A 464 0.30 -10.63 -6.12
CA HIS A 464 0.14 -9.90 -4.87
C HIS A 464 0.17 -8.37 -5.07
N SER A 465 -0.72 -7.63 -4.40
CA SER A 465 -0.89 -6.17 -4.55
C SER A 465 0.40 -5.38 -4.30
N SER A 466 1.23 -5.80 -3.35
CA SER A 466 2.53 -5.18 -3.06
C SER A 466 3.52 -5.20 -4.24
N LEU A 467 3.42 -6.17 -5.16
CA LEU A 467 4.21 -6.18 -6.39
C LEU A 467 3.77 -5.07 -7.33
N ALA A 468 2.45 -4.85 -7.45
CA ALA A 468 1.91 -3.74 -8.22
C ALA A 468 2.38 -2.38 -7.67
N THR A 469 2.43 -2.22 -6.34
CA THR A 469 3.00 -1.01 -5.72
C THR A 469 4.46 -0.79 -6.10
N SER A 470 5.29 -1.85 -6.06
CA SER A 470 6.69 -1.75 -6.49
C SER A 470 6.82 -1.35 -7.96
N TYR A 471 6.04 -1.95 -8.85
CA TYR A 471 6.04 -1.60 -10.26
C TYR A 471 5.58 -0.16 -10.51
N ASN A 472 4.55 0.32 -9.78
CA ASN A 472 4.12 1.71 -9.86
C ASN A 472 5.24 2.69 -9.45
N ASN A 473 5.98 2.39 -8.37
CA ASN A 473 7.05 3.28 -7.92
C ASN A 473 8.23 3.32 -8.91
N ILE A 474 8.59 2.18 -9.50
CA ILE A 474 9.60 2.12 -10.56
C ILE A 474 9.12 2.87 -11.82
N GLY A 475 7.86 2.70 -12.20
CA GLY A 475 7.24 3.43 -13.32
C GLY A 475 7.29 4.94 -13.11
N LEU A 476 7.06 5.41 -11.87
CA LEU A 476 7.15 6.82 -11.51
C LEU A 476 8.57 7.37 -11.70
N VAL A 477 9.60 6.64 -11.29
CA VAL A 477 10.99 7.08 -11.49
C VAL A 477 11.34 7.15 -12.98
N TYR A 478 10.96 6.15 -13.78
CA TYR A 478 11.17 6.21 -15.23
C TYR A 478 10.40 7.38 -15.87
N SER A 479 9.20 7.69 -15.39
CA SER A 479 8.46 8.88 -15.83
C SER A 479 9.16 10.18 -15.46
N ASN A 480 9.79 10.27 -14.28
CA ASN A 480 10.60 11.43 -13.89
C ASN A 480 11.92 11.54 -14.67
N MET A 481 12.42 10.43 -15.21
CA MET A 481 13.58 10.37 -16.10
C MET A 481 13.21 10.57 -17.58
N GLY A 482 11.95 10.84 -17.92
CA GLY A 482 11.50 11.01 -19.30
C GLY A 482 11.46 9.72 -20.13
N GLU A 483 11.75 8.56 -19.52
CA GLU A 483 11.73 7.25 -20.19
C GLU A 483 10.31 6.67 -20.23
N TYR A 484 9.41 7.37 -20.92
CA TYR A 484 7.97 7.15 -20.86
C TYR A 484 7.54 5.73 -21.29
N SER A 485 8.20 5.12 -22.27
CA SER A 485 7.89 3.74 -22.69
C SER A 485 8.18 2.71 -21.59
N LYS A 486 9.26 2.90 -20.82
CA LYS A 486 9.55 2.04 -19.66
C LYS A 486 8.54 2.29 -18.55
N ALA A 487 8.22 3.56 -18.28
CA ALA A 487 7.20 3.92 -17.30
C ALA A 487 5.85 3.23 -17.59
N LEU A 488 5.35 3.31 -18.83
CA LEU A 488 4.13 2.62 -19.26
C LEU A 488 4.22 1.11 -19.06
N SER A 489 5.33 0.47 -19.46
CA SER A 489 5.50 -0.97 -19.28
C SER A 489 5.38 -1.41 -17.81
N PHE A 490 5.96 -0.63 -16.88
CA PHE A 490 5.86 -0.91 -15.45
C PHE A 490 4.45 -0.64 -14.90
N TYR A 491 3.82 0.47 -15.29
CA TYR A 491 2.44 0.76 -14.89
C TYR A 491 1.43 -0.26 -15.42
N GLU A 492 1.60 -0.76 -16.65
CA GLU A 492 0.76 -1.81 -17.22
C GLU A 492 0.92 -3.15 -16.49
N LYS A 493 2.13 -3.50 -16.04
CA LYS A 493 2.35 -4.67 -15.17
C LYS A 493 1.62 -4.52 -13.83
N ALA A 494 1.70 -3.33 -13.22
CA ALA A 494 1.00 -3.04 -11.97
C ALA A 494 -0.52 -3.13 -12.15
N LEU A 495 -1.04 -2.50 -13.21
CA LEU A 495 -2.46 -2.53 -13.56
C LEU A 495 -2.95 -3.96 -13.82
N GLY A 496 -2.20 -4.77 -14.57
CA GLY A 496 -2.57 -6.15 -14.87
C GLY A 496 -2.66 -7.05 -13.62
N ILE A 497 -1.83 -6.82 -12.61
CA ILE A 497 -1.97 -7.50 -11.30
C ILE A 497 -3.23 -7.03 -10.58
N GLN A 498 -3.48 -5.71 -10.56
CA GLN A 498 -4.60 -5.12 -9.86
C GLN A 498 -5.94 -5.50 -10.49
N GLU A 499 -6.05 -5.53 -11.81
CA GLU A 499 -7.27 -5.94 -12.53
C GLU A 499 -7.63 -7.41 -12.28
N LYS A 500 -6.64 -8.28 -12.02
CA LYS A 500 -6.85 -9.69 -11.68
C LYS A 500 -7.28 -9.91 -10.23
N THR A 501 -6.94 -8.99 -9.32
CA THR A 501 -7.06 -9.19 -7.87
C THR A 501 -8.09 -8.29 -7.20
N LEU A 502 -8.43 -7.17 -7.82
CA LEU A 502 -9.33 -6.17 -7.27
C LEU A 502 -10.66 -6.16 -8.04
N THR A 503 -11.71 -5.68 -7.38
CA THR A 503 -12.99 -5.43 -8.06
C THR A 503 -12.85 -4.26 -9.04
N ALA A 504 -13.68 -4.24 -10.08
CA ALA A 504 -13.58 -3.25 -11.17
C ALA A 504 -13.69 -1.78 -10.72
N ASN A 505 -14.26 -1.50 -9.53
CA ASN A 505 -14.39 -0.16 -8.98
C ASN A 505 -13.42 0.10 -7.80
N HIS A 506 -12.36 -0.70 -7.62
CA HIS A 506 -11.44 -0.48 -6.50
C HIS A 506 -10.60 0.80 -6.69
N SER A 507 -10.47 1.62 -5.63
CA SER A 507 -9.78 2.92 -5.65
C SER A 507 -8.33 2.86 -6.16
N ILE A 508 -7.60 1.79 -5.83
CA ILE A 508 -6.22 1.55 -6.32
C ILE A 508 -6.14 1.51 -7.86
N LEU A 509 -7.15 0.99 -8.56
CA LEU A 509 -7.18 1.00 -10.04
C LEU A 509 -7.21 2.43 -10.58
N ALA A 510 -7.95 3.33 -9.91
CA ALA A 510 -8.01 4.73 -10.29
C ALA A 510 -6.65 5.43 -10.17
N THR A 511 -5.87 5.10 -9.13
CA THR A 511 -4.49 5.60 -8.99
C THR A 511 -3.60 5.15 -10.16
N SER A 512 -3.67 3.88 -10.55
CA SER A 512 -2.90 3.37 -11.68
C SER A 512 -3.32 4.01 -13.02
N TYR A 513 -4.62 4.21 -13.22
CA TYR A 513 -5.11 4.96 -14.39
C TYR A 513 -4.64 6.41 -14.39
N ASN A 514 -4.62 7.09 -13.24
CA ASN A 514 -4.06 8.44 -13.13
C ASN A 514 -2.56 8.47 -13.53
N ASN A 515 -1.77 7.52 -13.05
CA ASN A 515 -0.34 7.45 -13.39
C ASN A 515 -0.12 7.23 -14.90
N ILE A 516 -0.88 6.33 -15.52
CA ILE A 516 -0.82 6.09 -16.97
C ILE A 516 -1.28 7.32 -17.75
N GLY A 517 -2.37 7.97 -17.30
CA GLY A 517 -2.87 9.21 -17.88
C GLY A 517 -1.83 10.33 -17.86
N SER A 518 -1.08 10.47 -16.76
CA SER A 518 0.01 11.43 -16.64
C SER A 518 1.14 11.17 -17.64
N VAL A 519 1.51 9.91 -17.85
CA VAL A 519 2.52 9.57 -18.86
C VAL A 519 2.02 9.89 -20.27
N TYR A 520 0.78 9.55 -20.61
CA TYR A 520 0.23 9.92 -21.92
C TYR A 520 0.14 11.43 -22.12
N ASN A 521 -0.15 12.20 -21.05
CA ASN A 521 -0.12 13.65 -21.11
C ASN A 521 1.28 14.17 -21.44
N ASN A 522 2.32 13.65 -20.79
CA ASN A 522 3.71 14.02 -21.07
C ASN A 522 4.18 13.60 -22.48
N ILE A 523 3.59 12.55 -23.06
CA ILE A 523 3.82 12.14 -24.47
C ILE A 523 3.01 13.01 -25.46
N GLY A 524 2.17 13.94 -24.99
CA GLY A 524 1.29 14.77 -25.82
C GLY A 524 0.08 14.04 -26.40
N GLU A 525 -0.21 12.83 -25.94
CA GLU A 525 -1.34 11.99 -26.36
C GLU A 525 -2.59 12.31 -25.51
N TYR A 526 -3.04 13.57 -25.57
CA TYR A 526 -4.04 14.14 -24.66
C TYR A 526 -5.36 13.38 -24.65
N SER A 527 -5.82 12.85 -25.78
CA SER A 527 -7.06 12.05 -25.83
C SER A 527 -6.95 10.73 -25.03
N LYS A 528 -5.78 10.08 -25.06
CA LYS A 528 -5.52 8.89 -24.25
C LYS A 528 -5.43 9.26 -22.78
N ALA A 529 -4.73 10.36 -22.46
CA ALA A 529 -4.63 10.88 -21.10
C ALA A 529 -6.02 11.14 -20.48
N LEU A 530 -6.88 11.88 -21.19
CA LEU A 530 -8.26 12.14 -20.77
C LEU A 530 -9.06 10.84 -20.59
N SER A 531 -8.93 9.88 -21.50
CA SER A 531 -9.62 8.58 -21.36
C SER A 531 -9.24 7.84 -20.07
N PHE A 532 -7.95 7.84 -19.71
CA PHE A 532 -7.48 7.22 -18.46
C PHE A 532 -7.92 8.00 -17.22
N TYR A 533 -7.84 9.33 -17.24
CA TYR A 533 -8.32 10.17 -16.14
C TYR A 533 -9.84 10.06 -15.94
N GLU A 534 -10.62 9.95 -17.01
CA GLU A 534 -12.07 9.69 -16.92
C GLU A 534 -12.39 8.34 -16.28
N LYS A 535 -11.61 7.29 -16.59
CA LYS A 535 -11.76 5.98 -15.92
C LYS A 535 -11.49 6.10 -14.42
N ALA A 536 -10.42 6.80 -14.03
CA ALA A 536 -10.09 7.03 -12.63
C ALA A 536 -11.19 7.83 -11.91
N LEU A 537 -11.64 8.92 -12.52
CA LEU A 537 -12.70 9.77 -11.97
C LEU A 537 -14.00 8.98 -11.75
N ARG A 538 -14.44 8.19 -12.74
CA ARG A 538 -15.65 7.36 -12.63
C ARG A 538 -15.57 6.34 -11.48
N ILE A 539 -14.39 5.77 -11.23
CA ILE A 539 -14.19 4.83 -10.11
C ILE A 539 -14.36 5.57 -8.78
N PHE A 540 -13.70 6.72 -8.62
CA PHE A 540 -13.80 7.50 -7.40
C PHE A 540 -15.22 8.04 -7.16
N GLU A 541 -15.91 8.52 -8.19
CA GLU A 541 -17.31 9.01 -8.09
C GLU A 541 -18.27 7.92 -7.62
N LYS A 542 -18.00 6.64 -7.95
CA LYS A 542 -18.82 5.52 -7.52
C LYS A 542 -18.52 5.02 -6.12
N THR A 543 -17.29 5.22 -5.63
CA THR A 543 -16.79 4.55 -4.42
C THR A 543 -16.57 5.47 -3.23
N LEU A 544 -16.42 6.77 -3.47
CA LEU A 544 -16.10 7.74 -2.45
C LEU A 544 -17.24 8.75 -2.27
N PRO A 545 -17.39 9.35 -1.07
CA PRO A 545 -18.29 10.48 -0.88
C PRO A 545 -17.98 11.63 -1.85
N ALA A 546 -19.00 12.40 -2.24
CA ALA A 546 -18.89 13.46 -3.25
C ALA A 546 -17.79 14.51 -2.97
N ASN A 547 -17.44 14.73 -1.70
CA ASN A 547 -16.41 15.67 -1.28
C ASN A 547 -15.08 15.00 -0.90
N HIS A 548 -14.82 13.75 -1.28
CA HIS A 548 -13.57 13.10 -0.89
C HIS A 548 -12.35 13.73 -1.58
N PRO A 549 -11.23 14.03 -0.88
CA PRO A 549 -10.02 14.65 -1.45
C PRO A 549 -9.43 13.96 -2.69
N SER A 550 -9.59 12.63 -2.84
CA SER A 550 -9.16 11.89 -4.04
C SER A 550 -9.90 12.29 -5.32
N LEU A 551 -11.15 12.74 -5.22
CA LEU A 551 -11.89 13.30 -6.35
C LEU A 551 -11.27 14.61 -6.81
N ALA A 552 -10.88 15.48 -5.87
CA ALA A 552 -10.20 16.75 -6.17
C ALA A 552 -8.87 16.54 -6.90
N THR A 553 -8.11 15.50 -6.52
CA THR A 553 -6.87 15.14 -7.23
C THR A 553 -7.15 14.73 -8.67
N SER A 554 -8.19 13.94 -8.91
CA SER A 554 -8.56 13.49 -10.27
C SER A 554 -9.07 14.63 -11.15
N TYR A 555 -9.83 15.56 -10.57
CA TYR A 555 -10.21 16.80 -11.27
C TYR A 555 -8.99 17.66 -11.60
N SER A 556 -8.05 17.81 -10.68
CA SER A 556 -6.82 18.55 -10.93
C SER A 556 -5.99 17.94 -12.08
N ASN A 557 -5.84 16.61 -12.09
CA ASN A 557 -5.15 15.90 -13.18
C ASN A 557 -5.81 16.12 -14.55
N THR A 558 -7.14 16.14 -14.58
CA THR A 558 -7.90 16.45 -15.80
C THR A 558 -7.67 17.91 -16.22
N GLY A 559 -7.62 18.83 -15.24
CA GLY A 559 -7.30 20.24 -15.46
C GLY A 559 -5.92 20.45 -16.10
N ILE A 560 -4.91 19.67 -15.70
CA ILE A 560 -3.57 19.71 -16.30
C ILE A 560 -3.62 19.40 -17.80
N VAL A 561 -4.36 18.38 -18.22
CA VAL A 561 -4.44 18.05 -19.66
C VAL A 561 -5.07 19.17 -20.45
N TYR A 562 -6.17 19.75 -19.96
CA TYR A 562 -6.80 20.89 -20.63
C TYR A 562 -5.90 22.12 -20.66
N ASN A 563 -5.07 22.31 -19.64
CA ASN A 563 -4.06 23.36 -19.65
C ASN A 563 -3.01 23.14 -20.75
N ASP A 564 -2.48 21.92 -20.87
CA ASP A 564 -1.46 21.59 -21.86
C ASP A 564 -2.01 21.65 -23.30
N MET A 565 -3.33 21.44 -23.47
CA MET A 565 -4.05 21.67 -24.72
C MET A 565 -4.33 23.16 -25.01
N GLY A 566 -4.04 24.07 -24.08
CA GLY A 566 -4.36 25.50 -24.16
C GLY A 566 -5.84 25.83 -23.98
N GLU A 567 -6.64 24.91 -23.44
CA GLU A 567 -8.05 25.10 -23.12
C GLU A 567 -8.24 25.66 -21.69
N TYR A 568 -7.62 26.81 -21.42
CA TYR A 568 -7.49 27.39 -20.07
C TYR A 568 -8.81 27.56 -19.31
N SER A 569 -9.92 27.90 -19.99
CA SER A 569 -11.23 28.03 -19.33
C SER A 569 -11.79 26.68 -18.85
N LYS A 570 -11.55 25.59 -19.59
CA LYS A 570 -11.94 24.24 -19.14
C LYS A 570 -11.04 23.80 -17.98
N ALA A 571 -9.72 24.03 -18.10
CA ALA A 571 -8.77 23.74 -17.03
C ALA A 571 -9.14 24.44 -15.72
N LEU A 572 -9.45 25.74 -15.78
CA LEU A 572 -9.91 26.52 -14.64
C LEU A 572 -11.16 25.91 -13.99
N SER A 573 -12.17 25.53 -14.77
CA SER A 573 -13.38 24.89 -14.22
C SER A 573 -13.08 23.59 -13.46
N PHE A 574 -12.13 22.79 -13.93
CA PHE A 574 -11.70 21.58 -13.24
C PHE A 574 -10.92 21.87 -11.96
N TYR A 575 -10.02 22.86 -11.98
CA TYR A 575 -9.30 23.28 -10.77
C TYR A 575 -10.22 23.91 -9.72
N GLU A 576 -11.24 24.67 -10.13
CA GLU A 576 -12.24 25.23 -9.21
C GLU A 576 -13.05 24.13 -8.51
N LYS A 577 -13.47 23.07 -9.24
CA LYS A 577 -14.12 21.89 -8.63
C LYS A 577 -13.21 21.20 -7.62
N ALA A 578 -11.93 21.04 -7.95
CA ALA A 578 -10.96 20.45 -7.02
C ALA A 578 -10.79 21.32 -5.77
N HIS A 579 -10.69 22.64 -5.95
CA HIS A 579 -10.57 23.60 -4.86
C HIS A 579 -11.79 23.57 -3.93
N GLU A 580 -13.01 23.55 -4.48
CA GLU A 580 -14.25 23.49 -3.70
C GLU A 580 -14.30 22.25 -2.79
N ILE A 581 -13.86 21.10 -3.30
CA ILE A 581 -13.78 19.86 -2.51
C ILE A 581 -12.78 20.00 -1.37
N PHE A 582 -11.57 20.51 -1.66
CA PHE A 582 -10.55 20.71 -0.62
C PHE A 582 -11.01 21.73 0.43
N GLU A 583 -11.65 22.83 0.03
CA GLU A 583 -12.15 23.87 0.94
C GLU A 583 -13.20 23.32 1.90
N LYS A 584 -14.07 22.41 1.42
CA LYS A 584 -15.11 21.79 2.25
C LYS A 584 -14.60 20.72 3.21
N THR A 585 -13.44 20.11 2.95
CA THR A 585 -13.00 18.90 3.66
C THR A 585 -11.73 19.04 4.47
N LEU A 586 -10.86 19.99 4.12
CA LEU A 586 -9.57 20.16 4.76
C LEU A 586 -9.58 21.37 5.72
N PRO A 587 -8.73 21.36 6.75
CA PRO A 587 -8.51 22.55 7.57
C PRO A 587 -8.11 23.76 6.71
N ALA A 588 -8.53 24.97 7.09
CA ALA A 588 -8.36 26.19 6.30
C ALA A 588 -6.91 26.52 5.88
N ASN A 589 -5.89 25.95 6.53
CA ASN A 589 -4.48 26.16 6.18
C ASN A 589 -3.81 24.87 5.69
N HIS A 590 -4.56 23.86 5.24
CA HIS A 590 -3.95 22.63 4.75
C HIS A 590 -3.15 22.87 3.45
N PRO A 591 -1.93 22.33 3.28
CA PRO A 591 -1.10 22.55 2.09
C PRO A 591 -1.76 22.21 0.74
N SER A 592 -2.68 21.24 0.70
CA SER A 592 -3.45 20.93 -0.53
C SER A 592 -4.32 22.11 -1.01
N LEU A 593 -4.78 22.97 -0.10
CA LEU A 593 -5.47 24.21 -0.48
C LEU A 593 -4.51 25.17 -1.18
N ALA A 594 -3.28 25.32 -0.68
CA ALA A 594 -2.26 26.12 -1.35
C ALA A 594 -1.96 25.59 -2.75
N THR A 595 -1.85 24.27 -2.91
CA THR A 595 -1.65 23.63 -4.22
C THR A 595 -2.79 23.98 -5.18
N SER A 596 -4.04 23.88 -4.73
CA SER A 596 -5.20 24.23 -5.57
C SER A 596 -5.25 25.71 -5.95
N TYR A 597 -4.89 26.61 -5.02
CA TYR A 597 -4.77 28.04 -5.31
C TYR A 597 -3.65 28.33 -6.30
N ASN A 598 -2.51 27.65 -6.19
CA ASN A 598 -1.42 27.77 -7.16
C ASN A 598 -1.87 27.34 -8.56
N ASN A 599 -2.59 26.22 -8.71
CA ASN A 599 -3.10 25.78 -10.01
C ASN A 599 -4.08 26.80 -10.62
N ILE A 600 -4.97 27.37 -9.83
CA ILE A 600 -5.89 28.44 -10.27
C ILE A 600 -5.11 29.70 -10.66
N GLY A 601 -4.10 30.08 -9.87
CA GLY A 601 -3.23 31.23 -10.14
C GLY A 601 -2.48 31.09 -11.46
N LEU A 602 -1.95 29.90 -11.76
CA LEU A 602 -1.33 29.58 -13.04
C LEU A 602 -2.30 29.80 -14.21
N MET A 603 -3.55 29.31 -14.10
CA MET A 603 -4.54 29.51 -15.16
C MET A 603 -4.86 30.98 -15.42
N TYR A 604 -5.01 31.78 -14.36
CA TYR A 604 -5.22 33.21 -14.53
C TYR A 604 -4.01 33.90 -15.15
N ASN A 605 -2.79 33.46 -14.84
CA ASN A 605 -1.58 33.99 -15.46
C ASN A 605 -1.53 33.66 -16.96
N ASP A 606 -1.85 32.43 -17.35
CA ASP A 606 -1.85 31.98 -18.75
C ASP A 606 -2.96 32.66 -19.58
N MET A 607 -4.06 33.06 -18.93
CA MET A 607 -5.11 33.90 -19.51
C MET A 607 -4.76 35.39 -19.57
N GLY A 608 -3.62 35.82 -19.02
CA GLY A 608 -3.18 37.23 -18.97
C GLY A 608 -3.84 38.05 -17.84
N GLU A 609 -4.61 37.42 -16.95
CA GLU A 609 -5.25 38.07 -15.81
C GLU A 609 -4.31 38.13 -14.60
N HIS A 610 -3.15 38.77 -14.77
CA HIS A 610 -2.04 38.75 -13.82
C HIS A 610 -2.41 39.21 -12.40
N SER A 611 -3.31 40.19 -12.24
CA SER A 611 -3.76 40.64 -10.91
C SER A 611 -4.52 39.55 -10.15
N LYS A 612 -5.35 38.75 -10.84
CA LYS A 612 -6.03 37.61 -10.20
C LYS A 612 -5.03 36.49 -9.92
N ALA A 613 -4.09 36.24 -10.83
CA ALA A 613 -3.03 35.27 -10.61
C ALA A 613 -2.23 35.56 -9.33
N LEU A 614 -1.79 36.81 -9.15
CA LEU A 614 -1.10 37.25 -7.93
C LEU A 614 -1.95 37.01 -6.67
N LEU A 615 -3.24 37.40 -6.69
CA LEU A 615 -4.14 37.18 -5.56
C LEU A 615 -4.19 35.71 -5.13
N PHE A 616 -4.29 34.79 -6.09
CA PHE A 616 -4.36 33.35 -5.80
C PHE A 616 -3.01 32.78 -5.34
N HIS A 617 -1.91 33.18 -5.96
CA HIS A 617 -0.57 32.76 -5.50
C HIS A 617 -0.23 33.32 -4.11
N GLU A 618 -0.64 34.55 -3.78
CA GLU A 618 -0.45 35.13 -2.44
C GLU A 618 -1.28 34.39 -1.38
N LYS A 619 -2.50 33.95 -1.71
CA LYS A 619 -3.29 33.07 -0.82
C LYS A 619 -2.60 31.72 -0.59
N ALA A 620 -2.04 31.12 -1.64
CA ALA A 620 -1.29 29.87 -1.53
C ALA A 620 -0.05 30.06 -0.62
N LEU A 621 0.73 31.11 -0.89
CA LEU A 621 1.90 31.45 -0.11
C LEU A 621 1.56 31.70 1.37
N ALA A 622 0.48 32.42 1.68
CA ALA A 622 0.07 32.69 3.06
C ALA A 622 -0.29 31.40 3.84
N ILE A 623 -0.89 30.41 3.16
CA ILE A 623 -1.17 29.09 3.76
C ILE A 623 0.14 28.35 4.05
N GLU A 624 1.05 28.32 3.08
CA GLU A 624 2.34 27.65 3.19
C GLU A 624 3.22 28.29 4.27
N GLU A 625 3.30 29.62 4.35
CA GLU A 625 4.10 30.34 5.36
C GLU A 625 3.62 30.07 6.78
N LYS A 626 2.32 29.76 6.94
CA LYS A 626 1.71 29.44 8.24
C LYS A 626 1.89 27.98 8.67
N THR A 627 2.04 27.06 7.72
CA THR A 627 2.00 25.61 8.00
C THR A 627 3.31 24.87 7.74
N LEU A 628 4.13 25.39 6.83
CA LEU A 628 5.38 24.77 6.42
C LEU A 628 6.58 25.49 7.05
N PRO A 629 7.70 24.79 7.24
CA PRO A 629 8.95 25.45 7.67
C PRO A 629 9.38 26.52 6.67
N ALA A 630 10.05 27.57 7.15
CA ALA A 630 10.44 28.74 6.34
C ALA A 630 11.31 28.44 5.09
N ASN A 631 11.94 27.26 5.02
CA ASN A 631 12.72 26.84 3.84
C ASN A 631 12.08 25.66 3.10
N HIS A 632 10.78 25.43 3.26
CA HIS A 632 10.09 24.34 2.57
C HIS A 632 10.12 24.54 1.04
N PRO A 633 10.41 23.50 0.24
CA PRO A 633 10.42 23.58 -1.23
C PRO A 633 9.14 24.15 -1.87
N SER A 634 7.96 23.92 -1.27
CA SER A 634 6.70 24.51 -1.76
C SER A 634 6.68 26.04 -1.71
N LEU A 635 7.25 26.66 -0.66
CA LEU A 635 7.35 28.13 -0.58
C LEU A 635 8.17 28.68 -1.75
N ALA A 636 9.27 28.01 -2.10
CA ALA A 636 10.08 28.38 -3.26
C ALA A 636 9.31 28.23 -4.58
N THR A 637 8.46 27.21 -4.69
CA THR A 637 7.58 27.03 -5.86
C THR A 637 6.58 28.19 -5.98
N SER A 638 5.92 28.56 -4.88
CA SER A 638 5.02 29.72 -4.84
C SER A 638 5.74 31.04 -5.17
N TYR A 639 6.94 31.27 -4.63
CA TYR A 639 7.75 32.44 -5.00
C TYR A 639 8.16 32.45 -6.47
N ASN A 640 8.53 31.32 -7.06
CA ASN A 640 8.81 31.23 -8.50
C ASN A 640 7.56 31.56 -9.34
N ASN A 641 6.38 31.07 -8.94
CA ASN A 641 5.12 31.37 -9.64
C ASN A 641 4.83 32.88 -9.59
N ILE A 642 4.92 33.51 -8.42
CA ILE A 642 4.76 34.96 -8.25
C ILE A 642 5.80 35.72 -9.08
N GLY A 643 7.06 35.28 -9.07
CA GLY A 643 8.12 35.86 -9.89
C GLY A 643 7.81 35.80 -11.39
N THR A 644 7.25 34.69 -11.85
CA THR A 644 6.81 34.51 -13.25
C THR A 644 5.68 35.46 -13.61
N VAL A 645 4.70 35.66 -12.72
CA VAL A 645 3.62 36.64 -12.96
C VAL A 645 4.17 38.06 -13.05
N TYR A 646 5.07 38.47 -12.14
CA TYR A 646 5.70 39.79 -12.22
C TYR A 646 6.55 39.95 -13.50
N ASN A 647 7.20 38.89 -13.97
CA ASN A 647 7.93 38.92 -15.23
C ASN A 647 6.99 39.20 -16.41
N ASN A 648 5.85 38.50 -16.48
CA ASN A 648 4.84 38.71 -17.51
C ASN A 648 4.23 40.12 -17.47
N MET A 649 4.20 40.75 -16.30
CA MET A 649 3.78 42.15 -16.12
C MET A 649 4.86 43.18 -16.51
N GLY A 650 6.10 42.75 -16.83
CA GLY A 650 7.24 43.63 -17.07
C GLY A 650 7.87 44.23 -15.81
N GLU A 651 7.49 43.75 -14.63
CA GLU A 651 7.97 44.21 -13.32
C GLU A 651 9.23 43.42 -12.90
N TYR A 652 10.27 43.51 -13.73
CA TYR A 652 11.45 42.63 -13.67
C TYR A 652 12.19 42.66 -12.33
N SER A 653 12.30 43.82 -11.67
CA SER A 653 12.95 43.92 -10.35
C SER A 653 12.22 43.11 -9.27
N LYS A 654 10.88 43.08 -9.30
CA LYS A 654 10.08 42.25 -8.39
C LYS A 654 10.22 40.78 -8.76
N ALA A 655 10.17 40.47 -10.05
CA ALA A 655 10.35 39.11 -10.57
C ALA A 655 11.67 38.49 -10.10
N LEU A 656 12.79 39.20 -10.27
CA LEU A 656 14.11 38.77 -9.79
C LEU A 656 14.13 38.57 -8.27
N SER A 657 13.60 39.52 -7.50
CA SER A 657 13.54 39.41 -6.03
C SER A 657 12.83 38.14 -5.56
N PHE A 658 11.70 37.80 -6.18
CA PHE A 658 10.96 36.57 -5.87
C PHE A 658 11.69 35.30 -6.34
N CYS A 659 12.22 35.28 -7.56
CA CYS A 659 12.97 34.13 -8.06
C CYS A 659 14.26 33.87 -7.26
N GLU A 660 14.95 34.91 -6.79
CA GLU A 660 16.13 34.80 -5.93
C GLU A 660 15.79 34.30 -4.52
N LYS A 661 14.61 34.63 -3.99
CA LYS A 661 14.12 34.04 -2.74
C LYS A 661 13.87 32.56 -2.90
N ALA A 662 13.19 32.16 -3.98
CA ALA A 662 12.96 30.75 -4.30
C ALA A 662 14.27 29.97 -4.44
N LEU A 663 15.22 30.50 -5.21
CA LEU A 663 16.54 29.90 -5.41
C LEU A 663 17.27 29.69 -4.07
N ARG A 664 17.31 30.70 -3.20
CA ARG A 664 17.94 30.60 -1.87
C ARG A 664 17.34 29.51 -0.99
N ILE A 665 16.02 29.32 -1.05
CA ILE A 665 15.34 28.25 -0.32
C ILE A 665 15.78 26.88 -0.87
N PHE A 666 15.72 26.70 -2.19
CA PHE A 666 16.13 25.44 -2.81
C PHE A 666 17.61 25.12 -2.58
N GLU A 667 18.52 26.09 -2.66
CA GLU A 667 19.95 25.90 -2.41
C GLU A 667 20.24 25.44 -0.98
N LYS A 668 19.37 25.81 -0.03
CA LYS A 668 19.51 25.43 1.37
C LYS A 668 18.94 24.04 1.68
N THR A 669 17.90 23.60 0.98
CA THR A 669 17.15 22.38 1.34
C THR A 669 17.33 21.22 0.40
N LEU A 670 17.69 21.47 -0.86
CA LEU A 670 17.82 20.44 -1.89
C LEU A 670 19.30 20.18 -2.23
N PRO A 671 19.64 18.98 -2.71
CA PRO A 671 20.97 18.72 -3.24
C PRO A 671 21.32 19.66 -4.40
N ALA A 672 22.62 19.96 -4.57
CA ALA A 672 23.10 20.94 -5.56
C ALA A 672 22.70 20.64 -7.03
N ASN A 673 22.40 19.39 -7.36
CA ASN A 673 21.97 18.98 -8.71
C ASN A 673 20.45 18.70 -8.77
N HIS A 674 19.65 19.21 -7.83
CA HIS A 674 18.21 18.96 -7.83
C HIS A 674 17.51 19.68 -9.00
N PRO A 675 16.58 19.02 -9.72
CA PRO A 675 15.77 19.60 -10.80
C PRO A 675 15.18 20.99 -10.52
N SER A 676 14.57 21.20 -9.35
CA SER A 676 14.00 22.49 -8.95
C SER A 676 14.99 23.67 -8.94
N LEU A 677 16.28 23.44 -8.68
CA LEU A 677 17.31 24.49 -8.80
C LEU A 677 17.48 24.92 -10.26
N ALA A 678 17.47 23.95 -11.19
CA ALA A 678 17.53 24.25 -12.61
C ALA A 678 16.29 25.03 -13.08
N THR A 679 15.10 24.70 -12.59
CA THR A 679 13.89 25.49 -12.85
C THR A 679 14.02 26.93 -12.33
N SER A 680 14.51 27.14 -11.11
CA SER A 680 14.74 28.50 -10.60
C SER A 680 15.78 29.28 -11.41
N TYR A 681 16.88 28.65 -11.82
CA TYR A 681 17.85 29.30 -12.71
C TYR A 681 17.25 29.62 -14.08
N ASN A 682 16.43 28.74 -14.66
CA ASN A 682 15.70 29.02 -15.89
C ASN A 682 14.75 30.22 -15.74
N ASN A 683 14.02 30.33 -14.63
CA ASN A 683 13.12 31.46 -14.38
C ASN A 683 13.89 32.78 -14.28
N ILE A 684 14.99 32.82 -13.52
CA ILE A 684 15.88 34.00 -13.44
C ILE A 684 16.45 34.35 -14.83
N GLY A 685 16.88 33.33 -15.59
CA GLY A 685 17.35 33.49 -16.96
C GLY A 685 16.28 34.11 -17.86
N SER A 686 15.01 33.68 -17.73
CA SER A 686 13.89 34.26 -18.49
C SER A 686 13.68 35.72 -18.15
N VAL A 687 13.76 36.11 -16.88
CA VAL A 687 13.63 37.52 -16.48
C VAL A 687 14.74 38.37 -17.11
N TYR A 688 15.99 37.92 -17.06
CA TYR A 688 17.09 38.65 -17.71
C TYR A 688 16.95 38.71 -19.23
N LYS A 689 16.43 37.64 -19.87
CA LYS A 689 16.13 37.65 -21.30
C LYS A 689 15.08 38.71 -21.63
N ASP A 690 13.98 38.77 -20.88
CA ASP A 690 12.90 39.74 -21.12
C ASP A 690 13.34 41.20 -20.80
N MET A 691 14.38 41.37 -19.98
CA MET A 691 15.09 42.65 -19.78
C MET A 691 16.06 43.01 -20.93
N GLY A 692 16.35 42.09 -21.85
CA GLY A 692 17.38 42.26 -22.91
C GLY A 692 18.82 42.01 -22.44
N GLU A 693 19.03 41.50 -21.24
CA GLU A 693 20.34 41.20 -20.64
C GLU A 693 20.81 39.79 -21.02
N TYR A 694 20.97 39.52 -22.32
CA TYR A 694 21.16 38.18 -22.87
C TYR A 694 22.37 37.41 -22.32
N SER A 695 23.49 38.09 -22.04
CA SER A 695 24.68 37.44 -21.46
C SER A 695 24.43 36.92 -20.04
N LYS A 696 23.64 37.64 -19.23
CA LYS A 696 23.25 37.17 -17.90
C LYS A 696 22.27 36.01 -18.01
N ALA A 697 21.27 36.14 -18.89
CA ALA A 697 20.31 35.07 -19.15
C ALA A 697 21.01 33.77 -19.56
N LEU A 698 21.96 33.85 -20.50
CA LEU A 698 22.76 32.71 -20.94
C LEU A 698 23.50 32.05 -19.77
N SER A 699 24.16 32.82 -18.90
CA SER A 699 24.87 32.28 -17.74
C SER A 699 23.95 31.49 -16.79
N PHE A 700 22.72 31.96 -16.58
CA PHE A 700 21.74 31.25 -15.77
C PHE A 700 21.19 29.99 -16.47
N TYR A 701 20.93 30.05 -17.77
CA TYR A 701 20.52 28.88 -18.55
C TYR A 701 21.61 27.81 -18.62
N GLU A 702 22.89 28.18 -18.70
CA GLU A 702 24.02 27.24 -18.65
C GLU A 702 24.13 26.56 -17.27
N LYS A 703 23.87 27.27 -16.18
CA LYS A 703 23.78 26.67 -14.84
C LYS A 703 22.64 25.66 -14.75
N ALA A 704 21.46 25.99 -15.27
CA ALA A 704 20.32 25.08 -15.32
C ALA A 704 20.64 23.83 -16.15
N LEU A 705 21.23 24.01 -17.34
CA LEU A 705 21.66 22.91 -18.20
C LEU A 705 22.66 21.99 -17.47
N GLY A 706 23.67 22.55 -16.81
CA GLY A 706 24.67 21.75 -16.09
C GLY A 706 24.12 20.94 -14.91
N ILE A 707 22.97 21.34 -14.35
CA ILE A 707 22.23 20.52 -13.38
C ILE A 707 21.49 19.39 -14.10
N TRP A 708 20.75 19.70 -15.17
CA TRP A 708 20.01 18.70 -15.93
C TRP A 708 20.91 17.60 -16.49
N GLU A 709 22.07 17.95 -17.05
CA GLU A 709 23.05 16.99 -17.61
C GLU A 709 23.63 16.03 -16.56
N LYS A 710 23.62 16.40 -15.27
CA LYS A 710 24.09 15.53 -14.18
C LYS A 710 23.01 14.62 -13.60
N THR A 711 21.75 14.99 -13.78
CA THR A 711 20.62 14.40 -13.05
C THR A 711 19.70 13.58 -13.94
N LEU A 712 19.61 13.92 -15.23
CA LEU A 712 18.72 13.29 -16.18
C LEU A 712 19.50 12.51 -17.25
N PRO A 713 18.88 11.51 -17.89
CA PRO A 713 19.42 10.90 -19.11
C PRO A 713 19.69 11.95 -20.20
N GLU A 714 20.69 11.70 -21.06
CA GLU A 714 21.12 12.63 -22.13
C GLU A 714 19.99 12.99 -23.13
N ASP A 715 18.99 12.14 -23.23
CA ASP A 715 17.82 12.30 -24.09
C ASP A 715 16.58 12.79 -23.34
N HIS A 716 16.69 13.30 -22.11
CA HIS A 716 15.52 13.78 -21.40
C HIS A 716 14.93 15.07 -22.04
N PRO A 717 13.59 15.19 -22.21
CA PRO A 717 12.94 16.38 -22.79
C PRO A 717 13.32 17.73 -22.15
N SER A 718 13.44 17.82 -20.82
CA SER A 718 13.92 19.02 -20.13
C SER A 718 15.31 19.53 -20.59
N LEU A 719 16.21 18.67 -21.06
CA LEU A 719 17.48 19.12 -21.66
C LEU A 719 17.25 19.88 -22.96
N ALA A 720 16.28 19.46 -23.76
CA ALA A 720 15.91 20.14 -25.00
C ALA A 720 15.31 21.53 -24.75
N ILE A 721 14.53 21.70 -23.67
CA ILE A 721 14.06 23.02 -23.24
C ILE A 721 15.24 23.94 -22.92
N SER A 722 16.21 23.46 -22.12
CA SER A 722 17.42 24.24 -21.80
C SER A 722 18.26 24.55 -23.04
N TYR A 723 18.45 23.58 -23.94
CA TYR A 723 19.15 23.82 -25.21
C TYR A 723 18.41 24.83 -26.10
N ASN A 724 17.08 24.80 -26.15
CA ASN A 724 16.29 25.81 -26.86
C ASN A 724 16.49 27.21 -26.27
N ASN A 725 16.44 27.35 -24.93
CA ASN A 725 16.66 28.63 -24.25
C ASN A 725 18.06 29.19 -24.57
N ILE A 726 19.09 28.35 -24.51
CA ILE A 726 20.47 28.74 -24.87
C ILE A 726 20.58 29.09 -26.36
N GLY A 727 19.94 28.31 -27.23
CA GLY A 727 19.89 28.57 -28.68
C GLY A 727 19.27 29.92 -29.00
N PHE A 728 18.17 30.27 -28.32
CA PHE A 728 17.57 31.60 -28.41
C PHE A 728 18.54 32.71 -28.01
N MET A 729 19.28 32.55 -26.91
CA MET A 729 20.22 33.58 -26.46
C MET A 729 21.32 33.79 -27.50
N TYR A 730 21.88 32.72 -28.06
CA TYR A 730 22.87 32.83 -29.13
C TYR A 730 22.29 33.47 -30.39
N ASN A 731 21.04 33.18 -30.74
CA ASN A 731 20.39 33.81 -31.89
C ASN A 731 20.19 35.31 -31.69
N ASP A 732 19.75 35.74 -30.51
CA ASP A 732 19.53 37.15 -30.19
C ASP A 732 20.85 37.94 -30.09
N MET A 733 21.95 37.28 -29.72
CA MET A 733 23.30 37.83 -29.77
C MET A 733 23.93 37.80 -31.18
N GLY A 734 23.26 37.24 -32.19
CA GLY A 734 23.76 37.14 -33.57
C GLY A 734 24.74 35.98 -33.83
N GLU A 735 24.97 35.11 -32.85
CA GLU A 735 25.84 33.93 -32.96
C GLU A 735 25.09 32.73 -33.57
N HIS A 736 24.55 32.91 -34.77
CA HIS A 736 23.63 31.95 -35.43
C HIS A 736 24.18 30.52 -35.56
N SER A 737 25.50 30.34 -35.69
CA SER A 737 26.11 29.01 -35.79
C SER A 737 26.02 28.22 -34.48
N LYS A 738 26.18 28.89 -33.33
CA LYS A 738 25.99 28.26 -32.03
C LYS A 738 24.51 28.03 -31.75
N ALA A 739 23.66 29.00 -32.09
CA ALA A 739 22.21 28.85 -31.97
C ALA A 739 21.71 27.61 -32.72
N LEU A 740 22.17 27.41 -33.96
CA LEU A 740 21.82 26.25 -34.77
C LEU A 740 22.19 24.93 -34.07
N LEU A 741 23.41 24.83 -33.55
CA LEU A 741 23.88 23.63 -32.85
C LEU A 741 22.97 23.27 -31.66
N PHE A 742 22.57 24.26 -30.86
CA PHE A 742 21.73 24.04 -29.69
C PHE A 742 20.29 23.69 -30.07
N HIS A 743 19.69 24.38 -31.05
CA HIS A 743 18.36 24.03 -31.53
C HIS A 743 18.32 22.64 -32.19
N GLU A 744 19.37 22.22 -32.91
CA GLU A 744 19.48 20.87 -33.46
C GLU A 744 19.66 19.79 -32.38
N LYS A 745 20.35 20.09 -31.27
CA LYS A 745 20.38 19.20 -30.10
C LYS A 745 18.99 19.05 -29.49
N ALA A 746 18.27 20.15 -29.29
CA ALA A 746 16.92 20.14 -28.75
C ALA A 746 15.95 19.34 -29.65
N LEU A 747 15.99 19.60 -30.96
CA LEU A 747 15.15 18.88 -31.93
C LEU A 747 15.41 17.37 -31.89
N ARG A 748 16.68 16.94 -31.89
CA ARG A 748 17.03 15.51 -31.83
C ARG A 748 16.51 14.80 -30.59
N ILE A 749 16.54 15.48 -29.44
CA ILE A 749 15.98 14.94 -28.19
C ILE A 749 14.47 14.78 -28.31
N HIS A 750 13.76 15.79 -28.80
CA HIS A 750 12.32 15.71 -28.98
C HIS A 750 11.92 14.64 -30.02
N GLU A 751 12.63 14.54 -31.14
CA GLU A 751 12.38 13.52 -32.19
C GLU A 751 12.55 12.09 -31.65
N LYS A 752 13.44 11.89 -30.68
CA LYS A 752 13.67 10.58 -30.06
C LYS A 752 12.59 10.18 -29.06
N ASN A 753 12.05 11.14 -28.31
CA ASN A 753 11.17 10.86 -27.16
C ASN A 753 9.69 10.99 -27.46
N PHE A 754 9.33 11.75 -28.48
CA PHE A 754 7.97 12.15 -28.73
C PHE A 754 7.47 11.70 -30.11
N PRO A 755 6.15 11.44 -30.25
CA PRO A 755 5.56 11.18 -31.55
C PRO A 755 5.66 12.44 -32.45
N GLU A 756 5.60 12.25 -33.77
CA GLU A 756 5.80 13.33 -34.76
C GLU A 756 4.86 14.53 -34.59
N ASN A 757 3.70 14.33 -33.95
CA ASN A 757 2.69 15.36 -33.69
C ASN A 757 2.83 16.02 -32.32
N HIS A 758 3.95 15.88 -31.61
CA HIS A 758 4.10 16.47 -30.27
C HIS A 758 4.26 18.01 -30.28
N PRO A 759 3.65 18.76 -29.34
CA PRO A 759 3.78 20.22 -29.30
C PRO A 759 5.23 20.71 -29.20
N ASP A 760 6.09 20.02 -28.45
CA ASP A 760 7.50 20.42 -28.29
C ASP A 760 8.33 20.28 -29.58
N LEU A 761 7.95 19.37 -30.48
CA LEU A 761 8.52 19.30 -31.82
C LEU A 761 8.15 20.54 -32.63
N ALA A 762 6.88 20.97 -32.55
CA ALA A 762 6.44 22.20 -33.20
C ALA A 762 7.19 23.43 -32.67
N THR A 763 7.41 23.51 -31.35
CA THR A 763 8.24 24.56 -30.74
C THR A 763 9.66 24.54 -31.30
N SER A 764 10.28 23.36 -31.40
CA SER A 764 11.64 23.22 -31.92
C SER A 764 11.75 23.61 -33.39
N TYR A 765 10.77 23.21 -34.21
CA TYR A 765 10.68 23.63 -35.61
C TYR A 765 10.46 25.14 -35.73
N ASN A 766 9.57 25.73 -34.92
CA ASN A 766 9.37 27.18 -34.92
C ASN A 766 10.66 27.93 -34.54
N ASN A 767 11.42 27.44 -33.56
CA ASN A 767 12.69 28.06 -33.15
C ASN A 767 13.74 28.01 -34.26
N LEU A 768 13.87 26.86 -34.95
CA LEU A 768 14.71 26.75 -36.13
C LEU A 768 14.25 27.66 -37.27
N GLY A 769 12.92 27.77 -37.48
CA GLY A 769 12.33 28.71 -38.43
C GLY A 769 12.73 30.15 -38.14
N LEU A 770 12.61 30.59 -36.88
CA LEU A 770 13.02 31.92 -36.42
C LEU A 770 14.51 32.18 -36.64
N LEU A 771 15.36 31.20 -36.31
CA LEU A 771 16.80 31.29 -36.57
C LEU A 771 17.08 31.46 -38.07
N TYR A 772 16.48 30.62 -38.94
CA TYR A 772 16.70 30.72 -40.38
C TYR A 772 16.15 32.03 -40.97
N LYS A 773 15.05 32.57 -40.42
CA LYS A 773 14.54 33.91 -40.77
C LYS A 773 15.57 34.97 -40.42
N ASN A 774 16.16 34.94 -39.23
CA ASN A 774 17.21 35.88 -38.82
C ASN A 774 18.47 35.78 -39.69
N MET A 775 18.80 34.57 -40.14
CA MET A 775 19.87 34.33 -41.13
C MET A 775 19.51 34.75 -42.57
N LYS A 776 18.31 35.30 -42.81
CA LYS A 776 17.75 35.64 -44.14
C LYS A 776 17.66 34.45 -45.10
N LYS A 777 17.53 33.23 -44.57
CA LYS A 777 17.33 31.99 -45.33
C LYS A 777 15.84 31.65 -45.38
N TYR A 778 15.06 32.53 -45.99
CA TYR A 778 13.60 32.55 -45.93
C TYR A 778 12.94 31.25 -46.40
N SER A 779 13.43 30.60 -47.47
CA SER A 779 12.84 29.33 -47.94
C SER A 779 12.99 28.19 -46.92
N LYS A 780 14.12 28.13 -46.20
CA LYS A 780 14.30 27.16 -45.11
C LYS A 780 13.43 27.52 -43.92
N ALA A 781 13.37 28.80 -43.54
CA ALA A 781 12.53 29.28 -42.45
C ALA A 781 11.06 28.90 -42.68
N LEU A 782 10.55 29.12 -43.90
CA LEU A 782 9.20 28.75 -44.30
C LEU A 782 8.93 27.26 -44.10
N SER A 783 9.83 26.39 -44.57
CA SER A 783 9.66 24.93 -44.42
C SER A 783 9.55 24.46 -42.96
N TYR A 784 10.30 25.10 -42.05
CA TYR A 784 10.25 24.79 -40.63
C TYR A 784 8.97 25.34 -39.98
N PHE A 785 8.56 26.56 -40.33
CA PHE A 785 7.29 27.09 -39.84
C PHE A 785 6.08 26.30 -40.32
N GLU A 786 6.09 25.79 -41.55
CA GLU A 786 5.02 24.94 -42.07
C GLU A 786 4.91 23.62 -41.28
N ARG A 787 6.05 22.97 -40.98
CA ARG A 787 6.06 21.78 -40.10
C ARG A 787 5.51 22.07 -38.72
N ALA A 788 5.94 23.18 -38.10
CA ALA A 788 5.41 23.60 -36.80
C ALA A 788 3.89 23.86 -36.86
N LEU A 789 3.43 24.51 -37.93
CA LEU A 789 2.02 24.84 -38.13
C LEU A 789 1.16 23.58 -38.27
N ASP A 790 1.63 22.58 -39.02
CA ASP A 790 0.87 21.35 -39.26
C ASP A 790 0.65 20.56 -37.97
N ILE A 791 1.67 20.50 -37.11
CA ILE A 791 1.56 19.89 -35.77
C ILE A 791 0.57 20.68 -34.89
N LEU A 792 0.75 22.00 -34.78
CA LEU A 792 -0.09 22.82 -33.88
C LEU A 792 -1.56 22.85 -34.32
N LYS A 793 -1.84 22.81 -35.63
CA LYS A 793 -3.23 22.73 -36.16
C LYS A 793 -3.96 21.47 -35.73
N ALA A 794 -3.24 20.35 -35.58
CA ALA A 794 -3.84 19.08 -35.20
C ALA A 794 -4.14 18.98 -33.69
N LEU A 795 -3.42 19.74 -32.86
CA LEU A 795 -3.48 19.63 -31.40
C LEU A 795 -4.25 20.75 -30.72
N LEU A 796 -4.10 21.99 -31.21
CA LEU A 796 -4.52 23.18 -30.49
C LEU A 796 -5.76 23.82 -31.11
N PRO A 797 -6.58 24.51 -30.30
CA PRO A 797 -7.73 25.23 -30.81
C PRO A 797 -7.32 26.34 -31.81
N PRO A 798 -8.16 26.68 -32.81
CA PRO A 798 -7.80 27.63 -33.89
C PRO A 798 -7.35 29.02 -33.43
N ASN A 799 -7.70 29.43 -32.21
CA ASN A 799 -7.38 30.73 -31.65
C ASN A 799 -6.14 30.73 -30.75
N HIS A 800 -5.44 29.60 -30.64
CA HIS A 800 -4.29 29.45 -29.74
C HIS A 800 -3.16 30.45 -30.06
N PRO A 801 -2.54 31.11 -29.06
CA PRO A 801 -1.46 32.09 -29.26
C PRO A 801 -0.28 31.54 -30.08
N HIS A 802 0.23 30.34 -29.76
CA HIS A 802 1.30 29.70 -30.56
C HIS A 802 0.91 29.49 -32.03
N LEU A 803 -0.33 29.06 -32.31
CA LEU A 803 -0.81 28.87 -33.68
C LEU A 803 -0.86 30.20 -34.44
N LYS A 804 -1.30 31.29 -33.79
CA LYS A 804 -1.30 32.65 -34.37
C LYS A 804 0.13 33.13 -34.64
N SER A 805 1.04 32.95 -33.68
CA SER A 805 2.44 33.35 -33.82
C SER A 805 3.13 32.65 -35.01
N VAL A 806 2.95 31.33 -35.17
CA VAL A 806 3.54 30.61 -36.31
C VAL A 806 2.93 31.07 -37.64
N LYS A 807 1.61 31.31 -37.71
CA LYS A 807 0.97 31.86 -38.91
C LYS A 807 1.53 33.22 -39.29
N GLN A 808 1.69 34.11 -38.31
CA GLN A 808 2.29 35.43 -38.53
C GLN A 808 3.75 35.31 -39.02
N ASN A 809 4.53 34.40 -38.44
CA ASN A 809 5.90 34.13 -38.90
C ASN A 809 5.94 33.68 -40.36
N ILE A 810 5.01 32.81 -40.78
CA ILE A 810 4.87 32.37 -42.18
C ILE A 810 4.53 33.55 -43.09
N GLU A 811 3.58 34.39 -42.71
CA GLU A 811 3.19 35.58 -43.47
C GLU A 811 4.39 36.52 -43.67
N THR A 812 5.11 36.86 -42.60
CA THR A 812 6.31 37.71 -42.69
C THR A 812 7.39 37.12 -43.60
N VAL A 813 7.62 35.81 -43.54
CA VAL A 813 8.63 35.17 -44.40
C VAL A 813 8.18 35.13 -45.87
N LYS A 814 6.87 35.00 -46.13
CA LYS A 814 6.30 35.04 -47.49
C LYS A 814 6.36 36.44 -48.11
N GLU A 815 6.28 37.50 -47.32
CA GLU A 815 6.46 38.87 -47.81
C GLU A 815 7.91 39.17 -48.23
N GLU A 816 8.88 38.45 -47.67
CA GLU A 816 10.32 38.59 -47.94
C GLU A 816 10.84 37.66 -49.06
N LEU A 817 10.03 36.69 -49.49
CA LEU A 817 10.32 35.74 -50.59
C LEU A 817 9.82 36.27 -51.93
#